data_AF-A0A316YXB7-F1
#
_entry.id   AF-A0A316YXB7-F1
#
_cell.length_a   1.000
_cell.length_b   1.000
_cell.length_c   1.000
_cell.angle_alpha   90.00
_cell.angle_beta   90.00
_cell.angle_gamma   90.00
#
_symmetry.space_group_name_H-M   'P 1'
#
loop_
_entity.id
_entity.type
_entity.pdbx_description
1 polymer ?
#
loop_
_entity_poly.entity_id
_entity_poly.type
_entity_poly.pdbx_seq_one_letter_code
_entity_poly.pdbx_strand_id
1 'polypeptide(L)'
;MGEEEQYPVELYVYDLSNGLARGLSQQLTGRQFDAIYHTSIVVHNIEWFYGQGIANAAPGRTHHGSPIEQIPLGTTSIDRDTIKEIIGHLSDTYTAQAYHLLNFNCNTFSNELSNILVGQNIPERITNLPQDFLSTPFGQMMAPQIDAMFRGPAQQPAMGAGPSAPANPAAAGILNHVAQSAYKHPPQQSSQNGNKQPTFQRISTVSQLKTVTQNTPCAVVLFTAPETCPPCRVLQPIFEEVTDKYVSARDGRNIAFAVVDSSPLSAGLMSERKIHATPTLQFFVHGSQIDEVKGAPGRQKLEDSIESTLWQVYRPHPHSKLAGPESRVPSQAILFKNAPNYTAAVAKLDEALSTYKAKSFDEKADLQEARAALVKTLVASLKDARALNEEEVDKSAKAIETLLGKIDISKVFPAVDFLRVAILDPSFCAKLASRRKAVVSALLDKVRETMEQGATMRATLLTTYRFIGNALASDSIAPLLKGEALMPLLVFGLLHDDANVRGGAVSATFNLALDVSRRRRGSTFVRTDGSTADVDAGLRTDEEVELVCALLESAEKEADEEKLHRSSAALNLLLYLSPSWNASLGSLMDVLEAGPKLRTKAAGLAKQAAGDVEARKKREDVKALLETCAKLCEAQPPS
;
A
#
# COMPACT_ATOMS: atom_id res chain seq x y z
N MET A 1 33.24 3.62 -23.51
CA MET A 1 31.86 3.22 -23.85
C MET A 1 31.36 2.48 -22.63
N GLY A 2 30.49 3.10 -21.84
CA GLY A 2 29.86 2.41 -20.71
C GLY A 2 28.90 1.37 -21.27
N GLU A 3 28.91 0.17 -20.72
CA GLU A 3 27.93 -0.87 -21.04
C GLU A 3 26.54 -0.32 -20.69
N GLU A 4 25.64 -0.24 -21.66
CA GLU A 4 24.24 0.10 -21.40
C GLU A 4 23.64 -0.97 -20.48
N GLU A 5 23.11 -0.57 -19.31
CA GLU A 5 22.43 -1.49 -18.41
C GLU A 5 21.24 -2.14 -19.13
N GLN A 6 21.20 -3.46 -19.14
CA GLN A 6 20.16 -4.25 -19.80
C GLN A 6 19.30 -4.95 -18.75
N TYR A 7 17.98 -4.82 -18.87
CA TYR A 7 17.00 -5.37 -17.94
C TYR A 7 16.22 -6.52 -18.58
N PRO A 8 16.01 -7.65 -17.89
CA PRO A 8 15.26 -8.78 -18.44
C PRO A 8 13.77 -8.43 -18.62
N VAL A 9 13.20 -8.92 -19.72
CA VAL A 9 11.77 -8.83 -20.04
C VAL A 9 11.21 -10.24 -20.18
N GLU A 10 10.14 -10.52 -19.43
CA GLU A 10 9.49 -11.83 -19.41
C GLU A 10 8.00 -11.71 -19.74
N LEU A 11 7.45 -12.71 -20.42
CA LEU A 11 6.02 -12.87 -20.65
C LEU A 11 5.46 -13.88 -19.65
N TYR A 12 4.51 -13.46 -18.82
CA TYR A 12 3.78 -14.37 -17.95
C TYR A 12 2.49 -14.78 -18.65
N VAL A 13 2.25 -16.10 -18.73
CA VAL A 13 1.10 -16.68 -19.41
C VAL A 13 0.20 -17.36 -18.38
N TYR A 14 -1.10 -17.10 -18.47
CA TYR A 14 -2.14 -17.58 -17.57
C TYR A 14 -3.25 -18.26 -18.36
N ASP A 15 -3.96 -19.20 -17.73
CA ASP A 15 -5.16 -19.82 -18.29
C ASP A 15 -6.41 -19.31 -17.57
N LEU A 16 -7.17 -18.42 -18.22
CA LEU A 16 -8.43 -17.90 -17.68
C LEU A 16 -9.49 -18.99 -17.47
N SER A 17 -9.39 -20.09 -18.24
CA SER A 17 -10.30 -21.23 -18.10
C SER A 17 -9.95 -22.12 -16.90
N ASN A 18 -8.77 -21.96 -16.29
CA ASN A 18 -8.27 -22.78 -15.19
C ASN A 18 -8.35 -24.30 -15.47
N GLY A 19 -7.95 -24.72 -16.67
CA GLY A 19 -7.94 -26.12 -17.12
C GLY A 19 -9.25 -26.59 -17.76
N LEU A 20 -10.31 -25.78 -17.73
CA LEU A 20 -11.60 -26.13 -18.35
C LEU A 20 -11.49 -26.21 -19.89
N ALA A 21 -10.70 -25.33 -20.51
CA ALA A 21 -10.49 -25.37 -21.95
C ALA A 21 -9.88 -26.72 -22.35
N ARG A 22 -8.80 -27.14 -21.69
CA ARG A 22 -8.12 -28.41 -21.96
C ARG A 22 -9.04 -29.63 -21.90
N GLY A 23 -9.97 -29.65 -20.93
CA GLY A 23 -10.87 -30.77 -20.71
C GLY A 23 -12.09 -30.81 -21.63
N LEU A 24 -12.55 -29.67 -22.13
CA LEU A 24 -13.85 -29.55 -22.81
C LEU A 24 -13.74 -29.07 -24.26
N SER A 25 -12.62 -28.50 -24.68
CA SER A 25 -12.44 -27.91 -26.01
C SER A 25 -12.74 -28.88 -27.14
N GLN A 26 -12.18 -30.10 -27.08
CA GLN A 26 -12.32 -31.09 -28.15
C GLN A 26 -13.78 -31.49 -28.34
N GLN A 27 -14.54 -31.61 -27.25
CA GLN A 27 -15.95 -31.99 -27.26
C GLN A 27 -16.86 -30.84 -27.73
N LEU A 28 -16.50 -29.59 -27.41
CA LEU A 28 -17.33 -28.41 -27.70
C LEU A 28 -17.05 -27.80 -29.08
N THR A 29 -15.78 -27.70 -29.48
CA THR A 29 -15.36 -26.97 -30.68
C THR A 29 -14.89 -27.91 -31.80
N GLY A 30 -14.69 -29.20 -31.51
CA GLY A 30 -14.08 -30.16 -32.44
C GLY A 30 -12.56 -30.00 -32.59
N ARG A 31 -11.95 -29.06 -31.86
CA ARG A 31 -10.51 -28.77 -31.87
C ARG A 31 -9.98 -28.65 -30.44
N GLN A 32 -8.79 -29.16 -30.20
CA GLN A 32 -8.16 -29.09 -28.90
C GLN A 32 -7.63 -27.66 -28.64
N PHE A 33 -8.00 -27.08 -27.50
CA PHE A 33 -7.50 -25.82 -26.98
C PHE A 33 -7.03 -26.06 -25.54
N ASP A 34 -5.74 -25.92 -25.29
CA ASP A 34 -5.16 -26.28 -23.98
C ASP A 34 -5.42 -25.23 -22.89
N ALA A 35 -5.72 -23.98 -23.26
CA ALA A 35 -6.00 -22.89 -22.35
C ALA A 35 -6.74 -21.74 -23.06
N ILE A 36 -7.34 -20.85 -22.26
CA ILE A 36 -7.72 -19.51 -22.71
C ILE A 36 -6.65 -18.55 -22.21
N TYR A 37 -5.70 -18.23 -23.08
CA TYR A 37 -4.49 -17.51 -22.70
C TYR A 37 -4.79 -16.05 -22.33
N HIS A 38 -4.32 -15.65 -21.16
CA HIS A 38 -4.11 -14.27 -20.74
C HIS A 38 -2.62 -14.05 -20.52
N THR A 39 -2.09 -12.91 -20.98
CA THR A 39 -0.67 -12.58 -20.80
C THR A 39 -0.42 -11.25 -20.14
N SER A 40 0.75 -11.14 -19.53
CA SER A 40 1.31 -9.92 -18.96
C SER A 40 2.81 -9.82 -19.22
N ILE A 41 3.36 -8.60 -19.22
CA ILE A 41 4.79 -8.33 -19.42
C ILE A 41 5.43 -7.97 -18.08
N VAL A 42 6.47 -8.69 -17.70
CA VAL A 42 7.27 -8.42 -16.50
C VAL A 42 8.57 -7.76 -16.91
N VAL A 43 8.82 -6.56 -16.39
CA VAL A 43 10.06 -5.80 -16.58
C VAL A 43 10.29 -4.91 -15.36
N HIS A 44 11.55 -4.74 -14.92
CA HIS A 44 11.90 -4.05 -13.66
C HIS A 44 11.15 -4.57 -12.43
N ASN A 45 10.92 -5.88 -12.37
CA ASN A 45 10.15 -6.54 -11.29
C ASN A 45 8.72 -5.99 -11.11
N ILE A 46 8.13 -5.49 -12.21
CA ILE A 46 6.74 -5.03 -12.28
C ILE A 46 6.05 -5.80 -13.40
N GLU A 47 4.91 -6.38 -13.09
CA GLU A 47 4.04 -7.08 -14.04
C GLU A 47 2.98 -6.12 -14.58
N TRP A 48 2.94 -5.92 -15.89
CA TRP A 48 2.00 -5.05 -16.61
C TRP A 48 1.00 -5.87 -17.42
N PHE A 49 -0.28 -5.58 -17.29
CA PHE A 49 -1.35 -6.27 -18.00
C PHE A 49 -2.51 -5.33 -18.34
N TYR A 50 -3.36 -5.74 -19.27
CA TYR A 50 -4.50 -4.95 -19.74
C TYR A 50 -5.82 -5.66 -19.45
N GLY A 51 -6.81 -4.91 -18.95
CA GLY A 51 -8.18 -5.37 -18.68
C GLY A 51 -9.15 -4.18 -18.80
N GLN A 52 -9.58 -3.61 -17.66
CA GLN A 52 -10.32 -2.33 -17.63
C GLN A 52 -9.42 -1.09 -17.80
N GLY A 53 -8.38 -1.21 -18.62
CA GLY A 53 -7.25 -0.29 -18.61
C GLY A 53 -5.94 -1.02 -18.29
N ILE A 54 -4.81 -0.34 -18.47
CA ILE A 54 -3.50 -0.89 -18.12
C ILE A 54 -3.33 -0.85 -16.60
N ALA A 55 -2.99 -1.98 -16.02
CA ALA A 55 -2.72 -2.13 -14.59
C ALA A 55 -1.35 -2.77 -14.37
N ASN A 56 -0.87 -2.69 -13.13
CA ASN A 56 0.36 -3.35 -12.72
C ASN A 56 0.24 -4.03 -11.36
N ALA A 57 1.11 -5.01 -11.13
CA ALA A 57 1.25 -5.72 -9.87
C ALA A 57 2.71 -6.19 -9.68
N ALA A 58 3.02 -6.74 -8.51
CA ALA A 58 4.22 -7.53 -8.34
C ALA A 58 4.10 -8.85 -9.16
N PRO A 59 5.20 -9.35 -9.75
CA PRO A 59 5.17 -10.56 -10.58
C PRO A 59 4.51 -11.77 -9.89
N GLY A 60 3.52 -12.37 -10.56
CA GLY A 60 2.77 -13.53 -10.07
C GLY A 60 1.82 -13.24 -8.91
N ARG A 61 1.53 -11.96 -8.63
CA ARG A 61 0.57 -11.52 -7.58
C ARG A 61 -0.71 -10.94 -8.15
N THR A 62 -0.97 -11.12 -9.45
CA THR A 62 -2.22 -10.69 -10.08
C THR A 62 -3.39 -11.57 -9.65
N HIS A 63 -4.61 -11.11 -9.93
CA HIS A 63 -5.83 -11.88 -9.68
C HIS A 63 -5.97 -13.12 -10.59
N HIS A 64 -5.09 -13.25 -11.59
CA HIS A 64 -5.02 -14.41 -12.49
C HIS A 64 -4.30 -15.61 -11.86
N GLY A 65 -3.71 -15.45 -10.66
CA GLY A 65 -3.04 -16.53 -9.93
C GLY A 65 -1.57 -16.66 -10.30
N SER A 66 -1.05 -17.89 -10.32
CA SER A 66 0.32 -18.16 -10.75
C SER A 66 0.37 -18.42 -12.26
N PRO A 67 1.38 -17.90 -12.98
CA PRO A 67 1.51 -18.15 -14.41
C PRO A 67 1.73 -19.64 -14.67
N ILE A 68 1.07 -20.17 -15.70
CA ILE A 68 1.27 -21.53 -16.19
C ILE A 68 2.58 -21.66 -16.98
N GLU A 69 3.09 -20.55 -17.49
CA GLU A 69 4.34 -20.47 -18.25
C GLU A 69 4.96 -19.07 -18.09
N GLN A 70 6.28 -19.01 -17.95
CA GLN A 70 7.07 -17.78 -17.94
C GLN A 70 8.06 -17.86 -19.11
N ILE A 71 7.93 -16.97 -20.08
CA ILE A 71 8.72 -17.00 -21.32
C ILE A 71 9.67 -15.81 -21.32
N PRO A 72 11.00 -16.02 -21.30
CA PRO A 72 11.95 -14.93 -21.46
C PRO A 72 11.85 -14.36 -22.88
N LEU A 73 11.58 -13.06 -23.00
CA LEU A 73 11.44 -12.36 -24.28
C LEU A 73 12.73 -11.68 -24.73
N GLY A 74 13.64 -11.39 -23.79
CA GLY A 74 14.94 -10.77 -24.06
C GLY A 74 15.32 -9.76 -22.99
N THR A 75 16.14 -8.78 -23.39
CA THR A 75 16.57 -7.67 -22.53
C THR A 75 16.25 -6.34 -23.19
N THR A 76 15.99 -5.32 -22.36
CA THR A 76 15.74 -3.95 -22.81
C THR A 76 16.71 -2.98 -22.11
N SER A 77 17.21 -1.96 -22.81
CA SER A 77 17.99 -0.87 -22.22
C SER A 77 17.11 0.31 -21.77
N ILE A 78 15.78 0.18 -21.89
CA ILE A 78 14.83 1.22 -21.50
C ILE A 78 14.71 1.25 -19.98
N ASP A 79 15.00 2.40 -19.39
CA ASP A 79 14.90 2.60 -17.95
C ASP A 79 13.44 2.59 -17.46
N ARG A 80 13.28 2.42 -16.15
CA ARG A 80 11.97 2.28 -15.51
C ARG A 80 11.05 3.47 -15.72
N ASP A 81 11.56 4.69 -15.79
CA ASP A 81 10.73 5.89 -15.93
C ASP A 81 10.28 6.08 -17.37
N THR A 82 11.16 5.81 -18.35
CA THR A 82 10.76 5.78 -19.76
C THR A 82 9.70 4.70 -20.03
N ILE A 83 9.77 3.53 -19.38
CA ILE A 83 8.70 2.52 -19.49
C ILE A 83 7.37 3.03 -18.94
N LYS A 84 7.36 3.79 -17.84
CA LYS A 84 6.11 4.39 -17.32
C LYS A 84 5.52 5.42 -18.29
N GLU A 85 6.35 6.19 -18.98
CA GLU A 85 5.89 7.13 -20.02
C GLU A 85 5.26 6.40 -21.20
N ILE A 86 5.90 5.32 -21.69
CA ILE A 86 5.37 4.43 -22.72
C ILE A 86 4.00 3.87 -22.29
N ILE A 87 3.90 3.36 -21.07
CA ILE A 87 2.63 2.87 -20.52
C ILE A 87 1.57 3.98 -20.44
N GLY A 88 1.98 5.20 -20.06
CA GLY A 88 1.12 6.38 -20.06
C GLY A 88 0.53 6.66 -21.44
N HIS A 89 1.34 6.63 -22.49
CA HIS A 89 0.87 6.82 -23.87
C HIS A 89 -0.03 5.67 -24.33
N LEU A 90 0.30 4.42 -23.99
CA LEU A 90 -0.55 3.27 -24.32
C LEU A 90 -1.91 3.33 -23.62
N SER A 91 -1.98 3.93 -22.42
CA SER A 91 -3.23 4.03 -21.66
C SER A 91 -4.33 4.85 -22.35
N ASP A 92 -3.97 5.75 -23.27
CA ASP A 92 -4.92 6.52 -24.08
C ASP A 92 -5.68 5.62 -25.08
N THR A 93 -5.04 4.54 -25.55
CA THR A 93 -5.63 3.58 -26.50
C THR A 93 -6.22 2.37 -25.77
N TYR A 94 -5.49 1.85 -24.78
CA TYR A 94 -5.85 0.70 -23.96
C TYR A 94 -6.77 1.11 -22.80
N THR A 95 -7.96 1.62 -23.13
CA THR A 95 -8.99 2.01 -22.15
C THR A 95 -9.91 0.84 -21.79
N ALA A 96 -10.66 0.95 -20.69
CA ALA A 96 -11.68 -0.04 -20.32
C ALA A 96 -12.76 -0.23 -21.41
N GLN A 97 -13.10 0.84 -22.13
CA GLN A 97 -14.15 0.84 -23.15
C GLN A 97 -13.69 0.19 -24.46
N ALA A 98 -12.39 0.23 -24.75
CA ALA A 98 -11.80 -0.40 -25.91
C ALA A 98 -11.63 -1.91 -25.76
N TYR A 99 -11.74 -2.45 -24.53
CA TYR A 99 -11.47 -3.86 -24.26
C TYR A 99 -12.48 -4.79 -24.94
N HIS A 100 -11.98 -5.74 -25.72
CA HIS A 100 -12.78 -6.78 -26.36
C HIS A 100 -12.07 -8.14 -26.32
N LEU A 101 -12.73 -9.15 -25.75
CA LEU A 101 -12.14 -10.47 -25.49
C LEU A 101 -11.49 -11.12 -26.72
N LEU A 102 -12.06 -10.95 -27.92
CA LEU A 102 -11.54 -11.58 -29.14
C LEU A 102 -10.59 -10.70 -29.96
N ASN A 103 -10.74 -9.37 -29.90
CA ASN A 103 -10.15 -8.48 -30.92
C ASN A 103 -9.16 -7.47 -30.32
N PHE A 104 -9.33 -7.09 -29.04
CA PHE A 104 -8.53 -6.06 -28.40
C PHE A 104 -8.41 -6.35 -26.90
N ASN A 105 -7.47 -7.22 -26.54
CA ASN A 105 -7.37 -7.80 -25.20
C ASN A 105 -5.93 -7.74 -24.66
N CYS A 106 -5.71 -8.38 -23.53
CA CYS A 106 -4.44 -8.43 -22.80
C CYS A 106 -3.27 -8.98 -23.66
N ASN A 107 -3.56 -9.86 -24.60
CA ASN A 107 -2.58 -10.45 -25.51
C ASN A 107 -2.18 -9.44 -26.59
N THR A 108 -3.11 -8.62 -27.09
CA THR A 108 -2.82 -7.49 -27.98
C THR A 108 -1.88 -6.49 -27.31
N PHE A 109 -2.20 -6.11 -26.07
CA PHE A 109 -1.37 -5.22 -25.25
C PHE A 109 0.03 -5.78 -25.01
N SER A 110 0.12 -7.05 -24.56
CA SER A 110 1.40 -7.69 -24.26
C SER A 110 2.26 -7.82 -25.52
N ASN A 111 1.65 -8.05 -26.68
CA ASN A 111 2.35 -8.09 -27.96
C ASN A 111 2.93 -6.73 -28.36
N GLU A 112 2.15 -5.65 -28.22
CA GLU A 112 2.60 -4.30 -28.53
C GLU A 112 3.72 -3.84 -27.58
N LEU A 113 3.54 -4.05 -26.28
CA LEU A 113 4.56 -3.71 -25.28
C LEU A 113 5.84 -4.54 -25.46
N SER A 114 5.74 -5.83 -25.79
CA SER A 114 6.89 -6.67 -26.12
C SER A 114 7.66 -6.13 -27.34
N ASN A 115 6.97 -5.70 -28.40
CA ASN A 115 7.63 -5.10 -29.56
C ASN A 115 8.35 -3.79 -29.21
N ILE A 116 7.74 -2.94 -28.37
CA ILE A 116 8.36 -1.68 -27.95
C ILE A 116 9.61 -1.94 -27.10
N LEU A 117 9.56 -2.91 -26.18
CA LEU A 117 10.65 -3.14 -25.23
C LEU A 117 11.82 -3.96 -25.81
N VAL A 118 11.53 -5.00 -26.60
CA VAL A 118 12.54 -5.96 -27.08
C VAL A 118 12.48 -6.23 -28.59
N GLY A 119 11.55 -5.61 -29.33
CA GLY A 119 11.42 -5.81 -30.78
C GLY A 119 10.92 -7.19 -31.20
N GLN A 120 10.28 -7.94 -30.30
CA GLN A 120 9.76 -9.29 -30.56
C GLN A 120 8.25 -9.37 -30.29
N ASN A 121 7.56 -10.15 -31.10
CA ASN A 121 6.17 -10.52 -30.85
C ASN A 121 6.09 -11.65 -29.81
N ILE A 122 4.96 -11.74 -29.11
CA ILE A 122 4.67 -12.88 -28.24
C ILE A 122 4.31 -14.12 -29.08
N PRO A 123 4.38 -15.34 -28.53
CA PRO A 123 4.17 -16.57 -29.30
C PRO A 123 2.84 -16.62 -30.06
N GLU A 124 2.90 -17.05 -31.33
CA GLU A 124 1.73 -17.10 -32.23
C GLU A 124 0.57 -17.95 -31.71
N ARG A 125 0.85 -18.98 -30.90
CA ARG A 125 -0.20 -19.81 -30.27
C ARG A 125 -1.13 -19.01 -29.34
N ILE A 126 -0.67 -17.86 -28.84
CA ILE A 126 -1.42 -16.96 -27.95
C ILE A 126 -2.18 -15.92 -28.76
N THR A 127 -1.52 -15.28 -29.74
CA THR A 127 -2.12 -14.23 -30.57
C THR A 127 -3.13 -14.77 -31.59
N ASN A 128 -2.92 -15.98 -32.11
CA ASN A 128 -3.85 -16.62 -33.05
C ASN A 128 -5.01 -17.36 -32.39
N LEU A 129 -5.04 -17.46 -31.05
CA LEU A 129 -6.10 -18.18 -30.32
C LEU A 129 -7.52 -17.71 -30.70
N PRO A 130 -7.83 -16.41 -30.81
CA PRO A 130 -9.16 -15.96 -31.22
C PRO A 130 -9.53 -16.39 -32.65
N GLN A 131 -8.58 -16.30 -33.59
CA GLN A 131 -8.80 -16.70 -34.98
C GLN A 131 -9.00 -18.21 -35.11
N ASP A 132 -8.21 -19.00 -34.39
CA ASP A 132 -8.35 -20.45 -34.32
C ASP A 132 -9.70 -20.86 -33.72
N PHE A 133 -10.17 -20.15 -32.69
CA PHE A 133 -11.50 -20.37 -32.13
C PHE A 133 -12.62 -20.04 -33.13
N LEU A 134 -12.55 -18.88 -33.79
CA LEU A 134 -13.52 -18.43 -34.79
C LEU A 134 -13.53 -19.29 -36.07
N SER A 135 -12.46 -20.04 -36.34
CA SER A 135 -12.42 -21.01 -37.43
C SER A 135 -13.30 -22.24 -37.18
N THR A 136 -13.75 -22.47 -35.94
CA THR A 136 -14.62 -23.61 -35.58
C THR A 136 -16.11 -23.26 -35.76
N PRO A 137 -16.96 -24.24 -36.14
CA PRO A 137 -18.41 -24.01 -36.22
C PRO A 137 -19.02 -23.51 -34.91
N PHE A 138 -18.49 -24.00 -33.79
CA PHE A 138 -18.89 -23.55 -32.45
C PHE A 138 -18.48 -22.11 -32.17
N GLY A 139 -17.26 -21.71 -32.54
CA GLY A 139 -16.78 -20.34 -32.40
C GLY A 139 -17.58 -19.35 -33.23
N GLN A 140 -17.98 -19.72 -34.46
CA GLN A 140 -18.86 -18.89 -35.29
C GLN A 140 -20.25 -18.72 -34.67
N MET A 141 -20.76 -19.76 -34.00
CA MET A 141 -22.04 -19.69 -33.28
C MET A 141 -21.95 -18.82 -32.02
N MET A 142 -20.80 -18.80 -31.34
CA MET A 142 -20.59 -18.06 -30.08
C MET A 142 -20.10 -16.63 -30.25
N ALA A 143 -19.46 -16.31 -31.37
CA ALA A 143 -19.00 -14.96 -31.71
C ALA A 143 -20.04 -13.86 -31.40
N PRO A 144 -21.31 -13.93 -31.86
CA PRO A 144 -22.29 -12.89 -31.57
C PRO A 144 -22.68 -12.79 -30.07
N GLN A 145 -22.59 -13.88 -29.31
CA GLN A 145 -22.87 -13.86 -27.86
C GLN A 145 -21.71 -13.24 -27.08
N ILE A 146 -20.48 -13.52 -27.49
CA ILE A 146 -19.27 -12.91 -26.93
C ILE A 146 -19.30 -11.40 -27.25
N ASP A 147 -19.55 -11.02 -28.50
CA ASP A 147 -19.66 -9.61 -28.89
C ASP A 147 -20.72 -8.86 -28.06
N ALA A 148 -21.87 -9.50 -27.77
CA ALA A 148 -22.94 -8.90 -26.98
C ALA A 148 -22.58 -8.72 -25.49
N MET A 149 -21.71 -9.56 -24.94
CA MET A 149 -21.24 -9.45 -23.54
C MET A 149 -20.22 -8.31 -23.35
N PHE A 150 -19.46 -7.97 -24.39
CA PHE A 150 -18.32 -7.04 -24.30
C PHE A 150 -18.59 -5.69 -25.01
N ARG A 151 -19.77 -5.46 -25.60
CA ARG A 151 -20.22 -4.14 -26.09
C ARG A 151 -20.99 -3.38 -25.01
N GLY A 152 -20.55 -2.16 -24.68
CA GLY A 152 -21.24 -1.27 -23.73
C GLY A 152 -22.65 -0.85 -24.18
N PRO A 153 -23.51 -0.37 -23.27
CA PRO A 153 -24.96 -0.16 -23.50
C PRO A 153 -25.34 0.96 -24.51
N ALA A 154 -24.39 1.56 -25.23
CA ALA A 154 -24.62 2.75 -26.07
C ALA A 154 -24.87 2.47 -27.57
N GLN A 155 -24.81 1.22 -28.04
CA GLN A 155 -25.00 0.89 -29.46
C GLN A 155 -25.80 -0.41 -29.64
N GLN A 156 -27.10 -0.39 -29.34
CA GLN A 156 -28.04 -1.37 -29.89
C GLN A 156 -28.93 -0.68 -30.92
N PRO A 157 -28.80 -0.99 -32.23
CA PRO A 157 -29.92 -0.85 -33.14
C PRO A 157 -30.94 -1.94 -32.78
N ALA A 158 -32.21 -1.56 -32.64
CA ALA A 158 -33.31 -2.50 -32.50
C ALA A 158 -33.38 -3.41 -33.75
N MET A 159 -32.99 -4.67 -33.61
CA MET A 159 -33.27 -5.71 -34.61
C MET A 159 -33.81 -6.97 -33.93
N GLY A 160 -34.84 -7.53 -34.56
CA GLY A 160 -35.82 -8.44 -33.96
C GLY A 160 -35.33 -9.84 -33.58
N ALA A 161 -36.19 -10.50 -32.82
CA ALA A 161 -36.04 -11.87 -32.34
C ALA A 161 -35.86 -12.87 -33.49
N GLY A 162 -34.63 -13.37 -33.64
CA GLY A 162 -34.32 -14.61 -34.35
C GLY A 162 -34.27 -15.81 -33.38
N PRO A 163 -34.36 -17.06 -33.88
CA PRO A 163 -34.65 -18.23 -33.05
C PRO A 163 -33.51 -18.53 -32.06
N SER A 164 -33.87 -18.70 -30.80
CA SER A 164 -33.01 -19.20 -29.73
C SER A 164 -32.61 -20.65 -30.00
N ALA A 165 -31.40 -20.85 -30.50
CA ALA A 165 -30.74 -22.16 -30.44
C ALA A 165 -30.45 -22.50 -28.96
N PRO A 166 -30.55 -23.79 -28.55
CA PRO A 166 -30.26 -24.18 -27.19
C PRO A 166 -28.77 -23.95 -26.89
N ALA A 167 -28.47 -22.94 -26.07
CA ALA A 167 -27.12 -22.71 -25.58
C ALA A 167 -26.71 -23.90 -24.70
N ASN A 168 -25.60 -24.56 -25.05
CA ASN A 168 -25.04 -25.63 -24.23
C ASN A 168 -24.66 -25.03 -22.85
N PRO A 169 -25.24 -25.48 -21.72
CA PRO A 169 -25.03 -24.85 -20.40
C PRO A 169 -23.56 -24.79 -19.97
N ALA A 170 -22.77 -25.78 -20.39
CA ALA A 170 -21.34 -25.83 -20.13
C ALA A 170 -20.57 -24.69 -20.81
N ALA A 171 -20.96 -24.31 -22.03
CA ALA A 171 -20.33 -23.22 -22.77
C ALA A 171 -20.63 -21.85 -22.14
N ALA A 172 -21.88 -21.62 -21.73
CA ALA A 172 -22.27 -20.40 -21.04
C ALA A 172 -21.53 -20.23 -19.70
N GLY A 173 -21.29 -21.33 -18.98
CA GLY A 173 -20.50 -21.33 -17.75
C GLY A 173 -19.04 -20.92 -17.96
N ILE A 174 -18.37 -21.45 -19.00
CA ILE A 174 -16.98 -21.10 -19.32
C ILE A 174 -16.88 -19.62 -19.73
N LEU A 175 -17.79 -19.15 -20.59
CA LEU A 175 -17.81 -17.75 -21.03
C LEU A 175 -17.98 -16.77 -19.86
N ASN A 176 -18.89 -17.07 -18.94
CA ASN A 176 -19.13 -16.23 -17.77
C ASN A 176 -17.93 -16.24 -16.81
N HIS A 177 -17.26 -17.39 -16.64
CA HIS A 177 -16.05 -17.52 -15.83
C HIS A 177 -14.86 -16.75 -16.41
N VAL A 178 -14.68 -16.81 -17.73
CA VAL A 178 -13.64 -16.07 -18.46
C VAL A 178 -13.89 -14.57 -18.38
N ALA A 179 -15.13 -14.13 -18.58
CA ALA A 179 -15.51 -12.72 -18.45
C ALA A 179 -15.25 -12.19 -17.03
N GLN A 180 -15.65 -12.92 -15.99
CA GLN A 180 -15.37 -12.53 -14.60
C GLN A 180 -13.88 -12.51 -14.27
N SER A 181 -13.09 -13.42 -14.87
CA SER A 181 -11.64 -13.49 -14.64
C SER A 181 -10.88 -12.40 -15.39
N ALA A 182 -11.46 -11.82 -16.44
CA ALA A 182 -10.88 -10.69 -17.19
C ALA A 182 -11.16 -9.32 -16.54
N TYR A 183 -12.18 -9.20 -15.67
CA TYR A 183 -12.71 -7.92 -15.17
C TYR A 183 -12.52 -7.63 -13.66
N LYS A 184 -11.81 -8.48 -12.89
CA LYS A 184 -11.66 -8.29 -11.44
C LYS A 184 -10.62 -7.21 -11.07
N HIS A 185 -11.08 -6.15 -10.40
CA HIS A 185 -10.26 -5.15 -9.68
C HIS A 185 -9.94 -5.60 -8.23
N PRO A 186 -8.87 -5.09 -7.59
CA PRO A 186 -8.81 -4.92 -6.13
C PRO A 186 -9.87 -3.87 -5.70
N PRO A 187 -10.53 -4.03 -4.54
CA PRO A 187 -11.82 -3.38 -4.30
C PRO A 187 -11.70 -1.85 -4.18
N GLN A 188 -12.29 -1.13 -5.14
CA GLN A 188 -12.74 0.26 -4.96
C GLN A 188 -14.26 0.24 -4.74
N GLN A 189 -14.66 0.78 -3.58
CA GLN A 189 -16.04 0.88 -3.14
C GLN A 189 -16.77 2.01 -3.88
N SER A 190 -17.95 1.69 -4.42
CA SER A 190 -19.05 2.63 -4.55
C SER A 190 -20.35 1.89 -4.27
N SER A 191 -20.95 2.11 -3.09
CA SER A 191 -22.19 1.48 -2.66
C SER A 191 -23.39 2.39 -2.92
N GLN A 192 -24.35 1.91 -3.69
CA GLN A 192 -25.76 2.15 -3.44
C GLN A 192 -26.52 0.81 -3.50
N ASN A 193 -27.41 0.62 -2.52
CA ASN A 193 -28.42 -0.44 -2.34
C ASN A 193 -27.99 -1.79 -1.70
N GLY A 194 -28.09 -1.86 -0.37
CA GLY A 194 -29.20 -2.57 0.28
C GLY A 194 -29.19 -4.11 0.38
N ASN A 195 -28.21 -4.84 -0.14
CA ASN A 195 -28.04 -6.27 0.17
C ASN A 195 -26.61 -6.51 0.69
N LYS A 196 -26.47 -6.89 1.97
CA LYS A 196 -25.18 -7.29 2.53
C LYS A 196 -24.66 -8.47 1.70
N GLN A 197 -23.59 -8.26 0.93
CA GLN A 197 -22.88 -9.35 0.29
C GLN A 197 -22.33 -10.27 1.40
N PRO A 198 -22.34 -11.60 1.20
CA PRO A 198 -21.74 -12.53 2.15
C PRO A 198 -20.24 -12.24 2.30
N THR A 199 -19.75 -12.22 3.53
CA THR A 199 -18.35 -11.97 3.92
C THR A 199 -17.41 -13.15 3.65
N PHE A 200 -17.94 -14.28 3.15
CA PHE A 200 -17.20 -15.48 2.75
C PHE A 200 -17.18 -15.67 1.23
N GLN A 201 -16.16 -16.36 0.73
CA GLN A 201 -16.00 -16.66 -0.71
C GLN A 201 -16.70 -17.97 -1.10
N ARG A 202 -17.45 -17.98 -2.19
CA ARG A 202 -17.92 -19.25 -2.79
C ARG A 202 -16.88 -19.80 -3.74
N ILE A 203 -16.49 -21.05 -3.56
CA ILE A 203 -15.48 -21.73 -4.38
C ILE A 203 -16.00 -23.10 -4.83
N SER A 204 -15.55 -23.55 -5.99
CA SER A 204 -15.92 -24.84 -6.59
C SER A 204 -14.72 -25.66 -7.05
N THR A 205 -13.53 -25.07 -7.15
CA THR A 205 -12.33 -25.75 -7.67
C THR A 205 -11.20 -25.86 -6.66
N VAL A 206 -10.30 -26.82 -6.91
CA VAL A 206 -9.08 -27.06 -6.11
C VAL A 206 -8.14 -25.86 -6.17
N SER A 207 -8.01 -25.23 -7.34
CA SER A 207 -7.20 -24.02 -7.51
C SER A 207 -7.74 -22.87 -6.65
N GLN A 208 -9.05 -22.65 -6.62
CA GLN A 208 -9.66 -21.63 -5.75
C GLN A 208 -9.45 -21.94 -4.27
N LEU A 209 -9.58 -23.20 -3.86
CA LEU A 209 -9.28 -23.62 -2.48
C LEU A 209 -7.81 -23.35 -2.13
N LYS A 210 -6.89 -23.66 -3.04
CA LYS A 210 -5.46 -23.39 -2.87
C LYS A 210 -5.21 -21.88 -2.72
N THR A 211 -5.82 -21.06 -3.57
CA THR A 211 -5.74 -19.58 -3.46
C THR A 211 -6.23 -19.08 -2.11
N VAL A 212 -7.41 -19.52 -1.64
CA VAL A 212 -7.96 -19.09 -0.34
C VAL A 212 -7.03 -19.48 0.81
N THR A 213 -6.56 -20.73 0.81
CA THR A 213 -5.76 -21.30 1.92
C THR A 213 -4.30 -20.88 1.92
N GLN A 214 -3.75 -20.43 0.79
CA GLN A 214 -2.37 -19.95 0.67
C GLN A 214 -2.25 -18.43 0.80
N ASN A 215 -3.26 -17.67 0.38
CA ASN A 215 -3.24 -16.21 0.48
C ASN A 215 -3.59 -15.69 1.87
N THR A 216 -4.15 -16.53 2.74
CA THR A 216 -4.45 -16.16 4.13
C THR A 216 -3.81 -17.13 5.10
N PRO A 217 -3.32 -16.66 6.27
CA PRO A 217 -2.61 -17.52 7.22
C PRO A 217 -3.49 -18.63 7.78
N CYS A 218 -4.77 -18.31 8.03
CA CYS A 218 -5.80 -19.24 8.47
C CYS A 218 -6.96 -19.24 7.47
N ALA A 219 -7.59 -20.39 7.25
CA ALA A 219 -8.83 -20.45 6.48
C ALA A 219 -9.80 -21.51 7.02
N VAL A 220 -11.09 -21.27 6.86
CA VAL A 220 -12.17 -22.21 7.18
C VAL A 220 -13.03 -22.43 5.95
N VAL A 221 -13.25 -23.69 5.59
CA VAL A 221 -13.99 -24.06 4.38
C VAL A 221 -15.18 -24.94 4.76
N LEU A 222 -16.38 -24.46 4.49
CA LEU A 222 -17.62 -25.20 4.69
C LEU A 222 -18.05 -25.90 3.40
N PHE A 223 -18.11 -27.22 3.42
CA PHE A 223 -18.70 -28.05 2.38
C PHE A 223 -20.16 -28.33 2.72
N THR A 224 -21.09 -27.93 1.86
CA THR A 224 -22.54 -27.90 2.16
C THR A 224 -23.38 -28.34 0.97
N ALA A 225 -24.63 -28.75 1.23
CA ALA A 225 -25.61 -29.15 0.21
C ALA A 225 -27.02 -28.68 0.61
N PRO A 226 -27.27 -27.37 0.70
CA PRO A 226 -28.47 -26.83 1.37
C PRO A 226 -29.80 -27.30 0.76
N GLU A 227 -29.83 -27.64 -0.52
CA GLU A 227 -31.04 -28.13 -1.21
C GLU A 227 -31.44 -29.55 -0.77
N THR A 228 -30.48 -30.39 -0.39
CA THR A 228 -30.70 -31.83 -0.12
C THR A 228 -30.32 -32.27 1.30
N CYS A 229 -29.75 -31.36 2.10
CA CYS A 229 -29.23 -31.65 3.44
C CYS A 229 -29.87 -30.71 4.49
N PRO A 230 -30.86 -31.19 5.29
CA PRO A 230 -31.47 -30.39 6.35
C PRO A 230 -30.48 -29.86 7.40
N PRO A 231 -29.48 -30.64 7.90
CA PRO A 231 -28.46 -30.11 8.81
C PRO A 231 -27.63 -28.95 8.21
N CYS A 232 -27.42 -28.96 6.89
CA CYS A 232 -26.72 -27.90 6.19
C CYS A 232 -27.49 -26.57 6.23
N ARG A 233 -28.82 -26.62 6.08
CA ARG A 233 -29.70 -25.43 6.21
C ARG A 233 -29.69 -24.84 7.62
N VAL A 234 -29.50 -25.67 8.64
CA VAL A 234 -29.38 -25.23 10.03
C VAL A 234 -28.02 -24.58 10.30
N LEU A 235 -26.94 -25.16 9.78
CA LEU A 235 -25.58 -24.65 10.01
C LEU A 235 -25.30 -23.35 9.24
N GLN A 236 -25.85 -23.20 8.04
CA GLN A 236 -25.57 -22.06 7.17
C GLN A 236 -25.68 -20.70 7.88
N PRO A 237 -26.81 -20.29 8.49
CA PRO A 237 -26.90 -18.99 9.16
C PRO A 237 -25.91 -18.83 10.32
N ILE A 238 -25.59 -19.92 11.04
CA ILE A 238 -24.59 -19.90 12.12
C ILE A 238 -23.20 -19.60 11.55
N PHE A 239 -22.84 -20.24 10.43
CA PHE A 239 -21.55 -20.02 9.78
C PHE A 239 -21.42 -18.59 9.25
N GLU A 240 -22.49 -18.02 8.70
CA GLU A 240 -22.51 -16.63 8.21
C GLU A 240 -22.32 -15.63 9.37
N GLU A 241 -23.05 -15.79 10.47
CA GLU A 241 -22.90 -14.93 11.65
C GLU A 241 -21.52 -15.03 12.30
N VAL A 242 -20.94 -16.23 12.36
CA VAL A 242 -19.59 -16.45 12.88
C VAL A 242 -18.54 -15.85 11.94
N THR A 243 -18.71 -16.01 10.63
CA THR A 243 -17.85 -15.37 9.63
C THR A 243 -17.84 -13.85 9.84
N ASP A 244 -19.02 -13.23 9.94
CA ASP A 244 -19.15 -11.78 10.16
C ASP A 244 -18.43 -11.34 11.44
N LYS A 245 -18.55 -12.11 12.54
CA LYS A 245 -17.86 -11.86 13.81
C LYS A 245 -16.33 -11.80 13.63
N TYR A 246 -15.74 -12.78 12.93
CA TYR A 246 -14.29 -12.89 12.78
C TYR A 246 -13.71 -11.99 11.69
N VAL A 247 -14.42 -11.80 10.56
CA VAL A 247 -13.99 -10.88 9.49
C VAL A 247 -14.08 -9.42 9.95
N SER A 248 -15.05 -9.09 10.81
CA SER A 248 -15.19 -7.74 11.36
C SER A 248 -14.30 -7.48 12.58
N ALA A 249 -13.67 -8.52 13.14
CA ALA A 249 -12.77 -8.38 14.27
C ALA A 249 -11.49 -7.64 13.82
N ARG A 250 -11.35 -6.38 14.22
CA ARG A 250 -10.14 -5.59 13.96
C ARG A 250 -9.05 -5.89 14.98
N ASP A 251 -8.84 -7.17 15.32
CA ASP A 251 -7.88 -7.58 16.34
C ASP A 251 -6.49 -7.96 15.80
N GLY A 252 -6.31 -7.86 14.48
CA GLY A 252 -5.06 -8.15 13.77
C GLY A 252 -4.94 -9.60 13.27
N ARG A 253 -5.90 -10.46 13.62
CA ARG A 253 -5.93 -11.85 13.14
C ARG A 253 -6.63 -11.91 11.78
N ASN A 254 -5.99 -12.55 10.80
CA ASN A 254 -6.53 -12.69 9.46
C ASN A 254 -6.93 -14.15 9.22
N ILE A 255 -8.18 -14.34 8.80
CA ILE A 255 -8.75 -15.65 8.50
C ILE A 255 -9.73 -15.55 7.33
N ALA A 256 -9.56 -16.41 6.33
CA ALA A 256 -10.51 -16.51 5.23
C ALA A 256 -11.62 -17.51 5.54
N PHE A 257 -12.81 -17.21 5.03
CA PHE A 257 -13.95 -18.12 5.05
C PHE A 257 -14.38 -18.43 3.63
N ALA A 258 -14.59 -19.71 3.34
CA ALA A 258 -15.11 -20.14 2.05
C ALA A 258 -16.22 -21.19 2.18
N VAL A 259 -17.08 -21.24 1.18
CA VAL A 259 -18.18 -22.20 1.07
C VAL A 259 -18.11 -22.94 -0.26
N VAL A 260 -18.29 -24.25 -0.19
CA VAL A 260 -18.36 -25.17 -1.33
C VAL A 260 -19.74 -25.81 -1.34
N ASP A 261 -20.58 -25.37 -2.26
CA ASP A 261 -21.89 -25.96 -2.51
C ASP A 261 -21.73 -27.25 -3.32
N SER A 262 -22.35 -28.35 -2.88
CA SER A 262 -22.35 -29.64 -3.57
C SER A 262 -23.03 -29.52 -4.94
N SER A 263 -22.25 -29.63 -6.00
CA SER A 263 -22.71 -29.53 -7.39
C SER A 263 -21.78 -30.33 -8.32
N PRO A 264 -22.17 -30.57 -9.58
CA PRO A 264 -21.27 -31.20 -10.55
C PRO A 264 -19.92 -30.48 -10.72
N LEU A 265 -19.90 -29.15 -10.53
CA LEU A 265 -18.70 -28.33 -10.62
C LEU A 265 -17.74 -28.55 -9.44
N SER A 266 -18.27 -28.79 -8.25
CA SER A 266 -17.48 -29.01 -7.02
C SER A 266 -17.19 -30.47 -6.71
N ALA A 267 -17.73 -31.40 -7.50
CA ALA A 267 -17.55 -32.84 -7.29
C ALA A 267 -16.08 -33.28 -7.28
N GLY A 268 -15.27 -32.72 -8.19
CA GLY A 268 -13.82 -32.99 -8.22
C GLY A 268 -13.11 -32.52 -6.95
N LEU A 269 -13.42 -31.31 -6.50
CA LEU A 269 -12.88 -30.73 -5.26
C LEU A 269 -13.31 -31.56 -4.02
N MET A 270 -14.58 -31.91 -3.93
CA MET A 270 -15.12 -32.71 -2.83
C MET A 270 -14.50 -34.11 -2.77
N SER A 271 -14.29 -34.75 -3.93
CA SER A 271 -13.61 -36.04 -4.03
C SER A 271 -12.15 -35.96 -3.59
N GLU A 272 -11.40 -34.97 -4.09
CA GLU A 272 -9.99 -34.76 -3.71
C GLU A 272 -9.83 -34.51 -2.21
N ARG A 273 -10.75 -33.72 -1.63
CA ARG A 273 -10.80 -33.42 -0.20
C ARG A 273 -11.49 -34.48 0.65
N LYS A 274 -11.83 -35.63 0.06
CA LYS A 274 -12.43 -36.79 0.74
C LYS A 274 -13.71 -36.44 1.52
N ILE A 275 -14.51 -35.53 0.97
CA ILE A 275 -15.78 -35.10 1.54
C ILE A 275 -16.85 -36.15 1.22
N HIS A 276 -17.16 -36.99 2.20
CA HIS A 276 -18.16 -38.06 2.08
C HIS A 276 -19.50 -37.75 2.75
N ALA A 277 -19.59 -36.64 3.49
CA ALA A 277 -20.80 -36.19 4.16
C ALA A 277 -20.86 -34.66 4.22
N THR A 278 -22.06 -34.09 4.14
CA THR A 278 -22.31 -32.67 4.34
C THR A 278 -23.26 -32.44 5.52
N PRO A 279 -23.09 -31.36 6.31
CA PRO A 279 -22.03 -30.38 6.18
C PRO A 279 -20.71 -30.92 6.76
N THR A 280 -19.58 -30.48 6.19
CA THR A 280 -18.23 -30.74 6.72
C THR A 280 -17.45 -29.42 6.70
N LEU A 281 -16.78 -29.09 7.80
CA LEU A 281 -15.88 -27.94 7.90
C LEU A 281 -14.44 -28.43 7.92
N GLN A 282 -13.57 -27.84 7.11
CA GLN A 282 -12.13 -28.06 7.16
C GLN A 282 -11.42 -26.76 7.56
N PHE A 283 -10.42 -26.88 8.42
CA PHE A 283 -9.64 -25.77 8.97
C PHE A 283 -8.21 -25.85 8.46
N PHE A 284 -7.65 -24.71 8.08
CA PHE A 284 -6.35 -24.63 7.43
C PHE A 284 -5.44 -23.62 8.10
N VAL A 285 -4.15 -23.95 8.17
CA VAL A 285 -3.05 -23.07 8.55
C VAL A 285 -1.98 -23.15 7.46
N HIS A 286 -1.62 -22.02 6.86
CA HIS A 286 -0.62 -21.91 5.78
C HIS A 286 -0.81 -22.96 4.66
N GLY A 287 -2.05 -23.10 4.16
CA GLY A 287 -2.38 -24.08 3.12
C GLY A 287 -2.56 -25.53 3.59
N SER A 288 -2.16 -25.85 4.81
CA SER A 288 -2.23 -27.21 5.37
C SER A 288 -3.50 -27.41 6.19
N GLN A 289 -4.23 -28.50 5.94
CA GLN A 289 -5.41 -28.86 6.73
C GLN A 289 -4.98 -29.35 8.12
N ILE A 290 -5.48 -28.70 9.17
CA ILE A 290 -5.12 -28.98 10.57
C ILE A 290 -6.26 -29.63 11.38
N ASP A 291 -7.52 -29.42 10.98
CA ASP A 291 -8.69 -29.94 11.69
C ASP A 291 -9.88 -30.12 10.73
N GLU A 292 -10.83 -30.97 11.12
CA GLU A 292 -12.06 -31.25 10.39
C GLU A 292 -13.23 -31.53 11.33
N VAL A 293 -14.35 -30.85 11.10
CA VAL A 293 -15.60 -31.08 11.83
C VAL A 293 -16.68 -31.58 10.89
N LYS A 294 -17.13 -32.82 11.11
CA LYS A 294 -18.23 -33.45 10.37
C LYS A 294 -19.57 -33.19 11.05
N GLY A 295 -20.61 -32.95 10.25
CA GLY A 295 -21.96 -32.64 10.72
C GLY A 295 -22.16 -31.16 11.01
N ALA A 296 -23.32 -30.80 11.56
CA ALA A 296 -23.68 -29.41 11.88
C ALA A 296 -23.29 -29.08 13.34
N PRO A 297 -22.09 -28.52 13.62
CA PRO A 297 -21.73 -28.13 14.98
C PRO A 297 -22.62 -26.99 15.46
N GLY A 298 -22.89 -26.95 16.76
CA GLY A 298 -23.44 -25.75 17.40
C GLY A 298 -22.44 -24.59 17.36
N ARG A 299 -22.96 -23.37 17.53
CA ARG A 299 -22.17 -22.12 17.45
C ARG A 299 -20.89 -22.17 18.28
N GLN A 300 -20.98 -22.55 19.56
CA GLN A 300 -19.83 -22.55 20.47
C GLN A 300 -18.70 -23.45 19.94
N LYS A 301 -19.01 -24.67 19.51
CA LYS A 301 -18.01 -25.61 18.99
C LYS A 301 -17.33 -25.08 17.72
N LEU A 302 -18.08 -24.40 16.85
CA LEU A 302 -17.50 -23.77 15.65
C LEU A 302 -16.55 -22.63 16.03
N GLU A 303 -16.96 -21.74 16.96
CA GLU A 303 -16.12 -20.66 17.45
C GLU A 303 -14.85 -21.20 18.14
N ASP A 304 -14.96 -22.25 18.96
CA ASP A 304 -13.82 -22.89 19.63
C ASP A 304 -12.80 -23.47 18.63
N SER A 305 -13.26 -24.13 17.55
CA SER A 305 -12.38 -24.63 16.48
C SER A 305 -11.71 -23.50 15.70
N ILE A 306 -12.41 -22.39 15.45
CA ILE A 306 -11.83 -21.20 14.82
C ILE A 306 -10.75 -20.59 15.72
N GLU A 307 -11.04 -20.40 17.01
CA GLU A 307 -10.08 -19.86 17.97
C GLU A 307 -8.85 -20.77 18.08
N SER A 308 -9.04 -22.09 18.15
CA SER A 308 -7.94 -23.07 18.15
C SER A 308 -7.06 -22.93 16.91
N THR A 309 -7.67 -22.78 15.73
CA THR A 309 -6.96 -22.55 14.46
C THR A 309 -6.17 -21.24 14.49
N LEU A 310 -6.79 -20.14 14.92
CA LEU A 310 -6.14 -18.84 15.08
C LEU A 310 -4.98 -18.93 16.09
N TRP A 311 -5.14 -19.67 17.19
CA TRP A 311 -4.10 -19.93 18.18
C TRP A 311 -2.94 -20.82 17.66
N GLN A 312 -2.96 -21.32 16.42
CA GLN A 312 -1.75 -21.92 15.84
C GLN A 312 -0.82 -20.88 15.20
N VAL A 313 -1.39 -19.76 14.75
CA VAL A 313 -0.67 -18.73 13.98
C VAL A 313 -0.49 -17.45 14.78
N TYR A 314 -1.46 -17.09 15.62
CA TYR A 314 -1.52 -15.81 16.30
C TYR A 314 -1.30 -15.97 17.81
N ARG A 315 -0.57 -15.02 18.40
CA ARG A 315 -0.41 -14.87 19.85
C ARG A 315 -0.76 -13.44 20.25
N PRO A 316 -1.30 -13.20 21.46
CA PRO A 316 -1.42 -11.86 21.99
C PRO A 316 -0.06 -11.17 21.98
N HIS A 317 0.00 -9.95 21.46
CA HIS A 317 1.21 -9.17 21.48
C HIS A 317 1.65 -8.92 22.94
N PRO A 318 2.96 -8.97 23.27
CA PRO A 318 3.49 -8.56 24.59
C PRO A 318 2.88 -7.29 25.18
N HIS A 319 2.61 -6.27 24.35
CA HIS A 319 2.04 -4.98 24.75
C HIS A 319 0.51 -4.98 24.94
N SER A 320 -0.21 -6.04 24.54
CA SER A 320 -1.68 -6.08 24.57
C SER A 320 -2.30 -5.90 25.96
N LYS A 321 -1.55 -6.27 27.02
CA LYS A 321 -1.97 -6.11 28.42
C LYS A 321 -1.51 -4.80 29.06
N LEU A 322 -0.71 -4.00 28.35
CA LEU A 322 -0.19 -2.73 28.85
C LEU A 322 -1.13 -1.59 28.46
N ALA A 323 -1.06 -0.49 29.20
CA ALA A 323 -1.84 0.70 28.88
C ALA A 323 -1.42 1.26 27.51
N GLY A 324 -2.40 1.46 26.63
CA GLY A 324 -2.17 2.03 25.30
C GLY A 324 -1.77 3.51 25.32
N PRO A 325 -1.30 4.03 24.17
CA PRO A 325 -0.78 5.39 24.02
C PRO A 325 -1.82 6.48 24.32
N GLU A 326 -3.11 6.18 24.14
CA GLU A 326 -4.21 7.16 24.18
C GLU A 326 -4.38 7.88 25.54
N SER A 327 -3.79 7.34 26.62
CA SER A 327 -3.90 7.93 27.96
C SER A 327 -2.94 9.10 28.21
N ARG A 328 -1.81 9.19 27.50
CA ARG A 328 -0.70 10.12 27.80
C ARG A 328 -0.04 10.74 26.57
N VAL A 329 -0.48 10.38 25.36
CA VAL A 329 0.11 10.87 24.12
C VAL A 329 -0.87 11.80 23.41
N PRO A 330 -0.42 12.96 22.88
CA PRO A 330 -1.28 13.84 22.09
C PRO A 330 -1.89 13.10 20.89
N SER A 331 -3.18 13.27 20.67
CA SER A 331 -3.91 12.60 19.58
C SER A 331 -3.83 13.34 18.23
N GLN A 332 -3.32 14.57 18.23
CA GLN A 332 -3.21 15.44 17.06
C GLN A 332 -1.75 15.61 16.63
N ALA A 333 -1.55 15.76 15.33
CA ALA A 333 -0.25 16.04 14.75
C ALA A 333 0.25 17.44 15.17
N ILE A 334 1.56 17.57 15.34
CA ILE A 334 2.24 18.81 15.66
C ILE A 334 2.39 19.62 14.37
N LEU A 335 1.83 20.82 14.35
CA LEU A 335 1.90 21.73 13.21
C LEU A 335 2.78 22.93 13.52
N PHE A 336 3.66 23.25 12.58
CA PHE A 336 4.48 24.45 12.58
C PHE A 336 3.75 25.58 11.85
N LYS A 337 2.96 26.35 12.59
CA LYS A 337 2.06 27.39 12.05
C LYS A 337 2.68 28.79 11.98
N ASN A 338 3.76 29.04 12.72
CA ASN A 338 4.36 30.37 12.81
C ASN A 338 4.81 30.84 11.43
N ALA A 339 4.30 31.99 10.98
CA ALA A 339 4.72 32.59 9.72
C ALA A 339 6.13 33.19 9.85
N PRO A 340 6.98 33.08 8.82
CA PRO A 340 8.25 33.80 8.82
C PRO A 340 8.03 35.30 8.71
N ASN A 341 9.06 36.08 9.09
CA ASN A 341 9.14 37.45 8.64
C ASN A 341 9.40 37.46 7.14
N TYR A 342 8.32 37.58 6.35
CA TYR A 342 8.38 37.51 4.89
C TYR A 342 9.36 38.51 4.28
N THR A 343 9.44 39.73 4.82
CA THR A 343 10.35 40.75 4.33
C THR A 343 11.81 40.34 4.52
N ALA A 344 12.16 39.84 5.71
CA ALA A 344 13.50 39.35 5.99
C ALA A 344 13.85 38.06 5.22
N ALA A 345 12.87 37.16 5.05
CA ALA A 345 13.04 35.93 4.29
C ALA A 345 13.30 36.20 2.80
N VAL A 346 12.55 37.13 2.20
CA VAL A 346 12.78 37.58 0.82
C VAL A 346 14.13 38.26 0.67
N ALA A 347 14.54 39.12 1.62
CA ALA A 347 15.85 39.76 1.57
C ALA A 347 17.00 38.73 1.59
N LYS A 348 16.88 37.66 2.37
CA LYS A 348 17.87 36.56 2.38
C LYS A 348 17.86 35.73 1.10
N LEU A 349 16.70 35.54 0.48
CA LEU A 349 16.61 34.92 -0.84
C LEU A 349 17.31 35.80 -1.90
N ASP A 350 17.15 37.12 -1.82
CA ASP A 350 17.81 38.08 -2.72
C ASP A 350 19.33 38.05 -2.55
N GLU A 351 19.80 37.97 -1.31
CA GLU A 351 21.21 37.77 -1.00
C GLU A 351 21.74 36.47 -1.62
N ALA A 352 21.00 35.36 -1.47
CA ALA A 352 21.38 34.07 -2.06
C ALA A 352 21.51 34.16 -3.59
N LEU A 353 20.52 34.78 -4.25
CA LEU A 353 20.50 34.98 -5.69
C LEU A 353 21.62 35.90 -6.18
N SER A 354 21.96 36.95 -5.43
CA SER A 354 23.04 37.87 -5.83
C SER A 354 24.43 37.22 -5.75
N THR A 355 24.62 36.27 -4.84
CA THR A 355 25.88 35.50 -4.74
C THR A 355 26.02 34.39 -5.79
N TYR A 356 24.93 34.06 -6.51
CA TYR A 356 24.95 33.01 -7.52
C TYR A 356 25.58 33.49 -8.83
N LYS A 357 26.53 32.70 -9.35
CA LYS A 357 27.20 32.96 -10.64
C LYS A 357 26.49 32.18 -11.75
N ALA A 358 25.53 32.82 -12.40
CA ALA A 358 24.82 32.24 -13.55
C ALA A 358 25.77 31.99 -14.73
N LYS A 359 25.60 30.84 -15.39
CA LYS A 359 26.39 30.42 -16.56
C LYS A 359 25.88 31.03 -17.86
N SER A 360 24.60 31.39 -17.92
CA SER A 360 23.97 32.04 -19.08
C SER A 360 23.00 33.15 -18.66
N PHE A 361 22.62 33.99 -19.64
CA PHE A 361 21.57 34.99 -19.45
C PHE A 361 20.22 34.33 -19.14
N ASP A 362 19.90 33.23 -19.83
CA ASP A 362 18.66 32.48 -19.62
C ASP A 362 18.56 31.94 -18.20
N GLU A 363 19.64 31.39 -17.65
CA GLU A 363 19.66 30.90 -16.26
C GLU A 363 19.44 32.03 -15.24
N LYS A 364 19.95 33.23 -15.53
CA LYS A 364 19.69 34.42 -14.71
C LYS A 364 18.23 34.86 -14.84
N ALA A 365 17.64 34.79 -16.03
CA ALA A 365 16.24 35.12 -16.26
C ALA A 365 15.31 34.15 -15.52
N ASP A 366 15.57 32.84 -15.62
CA ASP A 366 14.82 31.78 -14.93
C ASP A 366 14.80 32.00 -13.41
N LEU A 367 15.94 32.37 -12.82
CA LEU A 367 16.05 32.66 -11.39
C LEU A 367 15.26 33.90 -10.97
N GLN A 368 15.22 34.94 -11.82
CA GLN A 368 14.41 36.13 -11.56
C GLN A 368 12.91 35.84 -11.71
N GLU A 369 12.53 34.99 -12.67
CA GLU A 369 11.16 34.53 -12.83
C GLU A 369 10.72 33.68 -11.63
N ALA A 370 11.55 32.72 -11.20
CA ALA A 370 11.30 31.91 -10.01
C ALA A 370 11.12 32.79 -8.77
N ARG A 371 12.01 33.76 -8.56
CA ARG A 371 11.88 34.75 -7.49
C ARG A 371 10.57 35.54 -7.60
N ALA A 372 10.21 36.00 -8.79
CA ALA A 372 8.97 36.76 -9.01
C ALA A 372 7.73 35.92 -8.69
N ALA A 373 7.69 34.65 -9.10
CA ALA A 373 6.62 33.72 -8.77
C ALA A 373 6.50 33.52 -7.25
N LEU A 374 7.61 33.31 -6.53
CA LEU A 374 7.56 33.19 -5.08
C LEU A 374 7.08 34.46 -4.39
N VAL A 375 7.59 35.63 -4.76
CA VAL A 375 7.29 36.88 -4.05
C VAL A 375 5.90 37.41 -4.41
N LYS A 376 5.57 37.49 -5.70
CA LYS A 376 4.33 38.11 -6.19
C LYS A 376 3.13 37.18 -6.14
N THR A 377 3.34 35.86 -6.18
CA THR A 377 2.25 34.88 -6.12
C THR A 377 2.17 34.26 -4.73
N LEU A 378 3.17 33.45 -4.34
CA LEU A 378 3.09 32.67 -3.11
C LEU A 378 3.11 33.54 -1.86
N VAL A 379 4.13 34.37 -1.66
CA VAL A 379 4.27 35.22 -0.46
C VAL A 379 3.14 36.24 -0.34
N ALA A 380 2.67 36.81 -1.46
CA ALA A 380 1.51 37.69 -1.47
C ALA A 380 0.25 36.95 -0.99
N SER A 381 -0.01 35.76 -1.53
CA SER A 381 -1.11 34.89 -1.08
C SER A 381 -1.02 34.54 0.41
N LEU A 382 0.17 34.22 0.91
CA LEU A 382 0.39 33.88 2.32
C LEU A 382 0.18 35.09 3.25
N LYS A 383 0.48 36.31 2.81
CA LYS A 383 0.22 37.55 3.57
C LYS A 383 -1.27 37.90 3.60
N ASP A 384 -1.94 37.73 2.47
CA ASP A 384 -3.35 38.11 2.30
C ASP A 384 -4.31 36.97 2.66
N ALA A 385 -3.80 35.81 3.08
CA ALA A 385 -4.55 34.58 3.30
C ALA A 385 -5.45 34.20 2.10
N ARG A 386 -4.96 34.45 0.88
CA ARG A 386 -5.68 34.25 -0.38
C ARG A 386 -5.41 32.85 -0.92
N ALA A 387 -6.45 32.11 -1.28
CA ALA A 387 -6.31 30.83 -1.98
C ALA A 387 -5.70 31.01 -3.39
N LEU A 388 -4.72 30.17 -3.73
CA LEU A 388 -4.11 30.12 -5.06
C LEU A 388 -4.93 29.23 -6.00
N ASN A 389 -5.00 29.58 -7.28
CA ASN A 389 -5.53 28.69 -8.32
C ASN A 389 -4.50 27.63 -8.74
N GLU A 390 -4.87 26.67 -9.59
CA GLU A 390 -3.97 25.57 -10.00
C GLU A 390 -2.70 26.06 -10.69
N GLU A 391 -2.80 27.04 -11.58
CA GLU A 391 -1.65 27.59 -12.33
C GLU A 391 -0.68 28.33 -11.40
N GLU A 392 -1.21 29.08 -10.42
CA GLU A 392 -0.42 29.77 -9.42
C GLU A 392 0.34 28.80 -8.50
N VAL A 393 -0.28 27.67 -8.13
CA VAL A 393 0.37 26.60 -7.36
C VAL A 393 1.49 25.96 -8.19
N ASP A 394 1.23 25.62 -9.46
CA ASP A 394 2.23 25.03 -10.35
C ASP A 394 3.44 25.96 -10.55
N LYS A 395 3.19 27.26 -10.83
CA LYS A 395 4.24 28.28 -10.94
C LYS A 395 5.06 28.41 -9.68
N SER A 396 4.42 28.40 -8.52
CA SER A 396 5.10 28.51 -7.22
C SER A 396 5.95 27.27 -6.93
N ALA A 397 5.42 26.07 -7.20
CA ALA A 397 6.15 24.81 -7.02
C ALA A 397 7.36 24.72 -7.97
N LYS A 398 7.17 25.05 -9.26
CA LYS A 398 8.24 25.11 -10.26
C LYS A 398 9.35 26.08 -9.83
N ALA A 399 8.98 27.25 -9.28
CA ALA A 399 9.94 28.21 -8.78
C ALA A 399 10.82 27.64 -7.65
N ILE A 400 10.24 26.84 -6.74
CA ILE A 400 10.99 26.17 -5.67
C ILE A 400 11.94 25.12 -6.26
N GLU A 401 11.49 24.31 -7.23
CA GLU A 401 12.33 23.34 -7.93
C GLU A 401 13.53 24.02 -8.61
N THR A 402 13.29 25.13 -9.32
CA THR A 402 14.34 25.93 -9.96
C THR A 402 15.37 26.42 -8.95
N LEU A 403 14.92 26.92 -7.78
CA LEU A 403 15.86 27.34 -6.74
C LEU A 403 16.66 26.16 -6.20
N LEU A 404 16.02 25.05 -5.85
CA LEU A 404 16.68 23.85 -5.32
C LEU A 404 17.78 23.31 -6.26
N GLY A 405 17.58 23.42 -7.57
CA GLY A 405 18.55 22.99 -8.58
C GLY A 405 19.71 23.95 -8.82
N LYS A 406 19.62 25.20 -8.37
CA LYS A 406 20.55 26.27 -8.77
C LYS A 406 21.26 26.96 -7.61
N ILE A 407 20.55 27.30 -6.54
CA ILE A 407 21.15 28.02 -5.41
C ILE A 407 21.79 27.06 -4.39
N ASP A 408 22.74 27.58 -3.63
CA ASP A 408 23.36 26.83 -2.54
C ASP A 408 22.29 26.40 -1.52
N ILE A 409 22.31 25.11 -1.19
CA ILE A 409 21.32 24.46 -0.31
C ILE A 409 21.32 25.06 1.11
N SER A 410 22.43 25.62 1.60
CA SER A 410 22.49 26.34 2.88
C SER A 410 21.64 27.63 2.88
N LYS A 411 21.31 28.15 1.70
CA LYS A 411 20.58 29.42 1.51
C LYS A 411 19.14 29.25 1.01
N VAL A 412 18.68 28.03 0.70
CA VAL A 412 17.32 27.80 0.16
C VAL A 412 16.22 27.88 1.22
N PHE A 413 16.56 27.91 2.50
CA PHE A 413 15.59 27.85 3.59
C PHE A 413 14.41 28.83 3.47
N PRO A 414 14.51 30.07 2.93
CA PRO A 414 13.35 30.95 2.79
C PRO A 414 12.27 30.35 1.87
N ALA A 415 12.66 29.72 0.76
CA ALA A 415 11.73 29.08 -0.17
C ALA A 415 11.05 27.87 0.48
N VAL A 416 11.81 27.07 1.23
CA VAL A 416 11.29 25.94 2.01
C VAL A 416 10.31 26.43 3.09
N ASP A 417 10.60 27.58 3.71
CA ASP A 417 9.75 28.15 4.76
C ASP A 417 8.41 28.65 4.21
N PHE A 418 8.41 29.22 2.99
CA PHE A 418 7.17 29.58 2.29
C PHE A 418 6.35 28.34 1.97
N LEU A 419 7.00 27.27 1.46
CA LEU A 419 6.31 26.01 1.17
C LEU A 419 5.73 25.39 2.44
N ARG A 420 6.49 25.38 3.55
CA ARG A 420 6.04 24.89 4.87
C ARG A 420 4.73 25.53 5.31
N VAL A 421 4.60 26.85 5.14
CA VAL A 421 3.38 27.57 5.53
C VAL A 421 2.27 27.32 4.52
N ALA A 422 2.59 27.27 3.22
CA ALA A 422 1.61 27.02 2.16
C ALA A 422 0.91 25.67 2.30
N ILE A 423 1.63 24.61 2.68
CA ILE A 423 1.05 23.28 2.91
C ILE A 423 0.18 23.16 4.17
N LEU A 424 -0.03 24.25 4.93
CA LEU A 424 -1.06 24.30 5.96
C LEU A 424 -2.46 24.52 5.37
N ASP A 425 -2.57 25.02 4.13
CA ASP A 425 -3.84 25.13 3.41
C ASP A 425 -4.16 23.81 2.68
N PRO A 426 -5.25 23.11 3.04
CA PRO A 426 -5.67 21.90 2.35
C PRO A 426 -5.93 22.11 0.85
N SER A 427 -6.39 23.29 0.44
CA SER A 427 -6.63 23.61 -0.97
C SER A 427 -5.33 23.67 -1.77
N PHE A 428 -4.29 24.29 -1.20
CA PHE A 428 -2.95 24.27 -1.77
C PHE A 428 -2.41 22.85 -1.86
N CYS A 429 -2.57 22.04 -0.79
CA CYS A 429 -2.09 20.65 -0.75
C CYS A 429 -2.69 19.78 -1.87
N ALA A 430 -4.01 19.85 -2.05
CA ALA A 430 -4.70 19.07 -3.07
C ALA A 430 -4.22 19.41 -4.50
N LYS A 431 -4.01 20.70 -4.78
CA LYS A 431 -3.51 21.18 -6.09
C LYS A 431 -2.04 20.83 -6.31
N LEU A 432 -1.22 20.94 -5.26
CA LEU A 432 0.19 20.56 -5.34
C LEU A 432 0.35 19.07 -5.65
N ALA A 433 -0.43 18.23 -4.97
CA ALA A 433 -0.41 16.78 -5.14
C ALA A 433 -0.86 16.33 -6.54
N SER A 434 -1.77 17.07 -7.19
CA SER A 434 -2.27 16.74 -8.53
C SER A 434 -1.38 17.22 -9.67
N ARG A 435 -0.69 18.36 -9.53
CA ARG A 435 0.06 19.00 -10.64
C ARG A 435 1.56 18.79 -10.57
N ARG A 436 2.17 18.94 -9.38
CA ARG A 436 3.63 19.05 -9.27
C ARG A 436 4.18 18.43 -8.00
N LYS A 437 3.82 17.16 -7.77
CA LYS A 437 4.25 16.37 -6.60
C LYS A 437 5.77 16.20 -6.46
N ALA A 438 6.53 16.32 -7.55
CA ALA A 438 7.98 16.14 -7.58
C ALA A 438 8.75 17.18 -6.75
N VAL A 439 8.18 18.36 -6.48
CA VAL A 439 8.85 19.38 -5.65
C VAL A 439 9.14 18.88 -4.23
N VAL A 440 8.27 18.01 -3.70
CA VAL A 440 8.43 17.44 -2.36
C VAL A 440 9.60 16.47 -2.34
N SER A 441 9.64 15.53 -3.28
CA SER A 441 10.76 14.58 -3.37
C SER A 441 12.07 15.29 -3.69
N ALA A 442 12.07 16.23 -4.65
CA ALA A 442 13.25 17.02 -5.01
C ALA A 442 13.84 17.78 -3.82
N LEU A 443 12.99 18.36 -2.95
CA LEU A 443 13.44 18.98 -1.71
C LEU A 443 14.12 17.97 -0.77
N LEU A 444 13.47 16.82 -0.53
CA LEU A 444 14.01 15.81 0.39
C LEU A 444 15.31 15.21 -0.14
N ASP A 445 15.35 14.83 -1.42
CA ASP A 445 16.54 14.26 -2.06
C ASP A 445 17.71 15.25 -2.00
N LYS A 446 17.46 16.53 -2.29
CA LYS A 446 18.51 17.55 -2.25
C LYS A 446 19.07 17.80 -0.86
N VAL A 447 18.20 17.85 0.15
CA VAL A 447 18.63 17.98 1.55
C VAL A 447 19.38 16.73 2.00
N ARG A 448 18.94 15.54 1.58
CA ARG A 448 19.61 14.27 1.89
C ARG A 448 21.02 14.24 1.34
N GLU A 449 21.20 14.57 0.06
CA GLU A 449 22.51 14.57 -0.62
C GLU A 449 23.55 15.50 0.02
N THR A 450 23.10 16.48 0.81
CA THR A 450 23.95 17.54 1.34
C THR A 450 23.99 17.57 2.86
N MET A 451 23.25 16.69 3.55
CA MET A 451 23.05 16.75 5.00
C MET A 451 24.36 16.65 5.81
N GLU A 452 25.39 16.00 5.26
CA GLU A 452 26.73 15.90 5.87
C GLU A 452 27.43 17.27 6.04
N GLN A 453 26.99 18.30 5.29
CA GLN A 453 27.46 19.68 5.48
C GLN A 453 26.92 20.33 6.77
N GLY A 454 25.97 19.67 7.44
CA GLY A 454 25.54 19.84 8.84
C GLY A 454 25.43 21.28 9.35
N ALA A 455 26.53 21.78 9.92
CA ALA A 455 26.58 23.08 10.59
C ALA A 455 26.25 24.27 9.66
N THR A 456 26.66 24.22 8.39
CA THR A 456 26.41 25.32 7.43
C THR A 456 24.95 25.37 7.00
N MET A 457 24.22 24.26 7.11
CA MET A 457 22.85 24.11 6.64
C MET A 457 21.79 24.18 7.74
N ARG A 458 22.18 24.59 8.95
CA ARG A 458 21.31 24.62 10.14
C ARG A 458 19.90 25.16 9.87
N ALA A 459 19.80 26.29 9.17
CA ALA A 459 18.53 26.93 8.87
C ALA A 459 17.67 26.12 7.89
N THR A 460 18.29 25.58 6.83
CA THR A 460 17.62 24.71 5.85
C THR A 460 17.14 23.42 6.52
N LEU A 461 18.00 22.72 7.26
CA LEU A 461 17.65 21.50 7.99
C LEU A 461 16.46 21.72 8.92
N LEU A 462 16.53 22.74 9.79
CA LEU A 462 15.44 23.06 10.70
C LEU A 462 14.12 23.32 9.96
N THR A 463 14.17 24.08 8.86
CA THR A 463 12.99 24.44 8.09
C THR A 463 12.42 23.21 7.36
N THR A 464 13.28 22.35 6.84
CA THR A 464 12.91 21.09 6.20
C THR A 464 12.23 20.14 7.19
N TYR A 465 12.73 19.96 8.41
CA TYR A 465 12.03 19.13 9.40
C TYR A 465 10.66 19.69 9.79
N ARG A 466 10.54 21.02 9.87
CA ARG A 466 9.24 21.66 10.10
C ARG A 466 8.29 21.47 8.92
N PHE A 467 8.80 21.53 7.70
CA PHE A 467 8.06 21.18 6.49
C PHE A 467 7.61 19.70 6.53
N ILE A 468 8.51 18.76 6.81
CA ILE A 468 8.18 17.32 6.94
C ILE A 468 7.09 17.12 7.99
N GLY A 469 7.18 17.79 9.15
CA GLY A 469 6.15 17.73 10.17
C GLY A 469 4.76 18.16 9.67
N ASN A 470 4.67 19.31 9.00
CA ASN A 470 3.40 19.76 8.40
C ASN A 470 2.92 18.81 7.28
N ALA A 471 3.85 18.30 6.47
CA ALA A 471 3.56 17.42 5.34
C ALA A 471 3.00 16.07 5.82
N LEU A 472 3.57 15.48 6.87
CA LEU A 472 3.06 14.25 7.51
C LEU A 472 1.68 14.42 8.16
N ALA A 473 1.29 15.66 8.47
CA ALA A 473 -0.04 15.97 9.01
C ALA A 473 -1.11 16.17 7.91
N SER A 474 -0.72 16.18 6.64
CA SER A 474 -1.61 16.41 5.49
C SER A 474 -1.84 15.11 4.72
N ASP A 475 -3.10 14.69 4.60
CA ASP A 475 -3.47 13.46 3.88
C ASP A 475 -3.09 13.51 2.39
N SER A 476 -3.00 14.70 1.79
CA SER A 476 -2.60 14.87 0.38
C SER A 476 -1.10 14.85 0.16
N ILE A 477 -0.30 15.31 1.14
CA ILE A 477 1.15 15.48 1.00
C ILE A 477 1.92 14.34 1.66
N ALA A 478 1.44 13.76 2.77
CA ALA A 478 2.09 12.65 3.45
C ALA A 478 2.42 11.47 2.51
N PRO A 479 1.55 11.07 1.56
CA PRO A 479 1.89 10.02 0.59
C PRO A 479 3.07 10.37 -0.32
N LEU A 480 3.34 11.66 -0.55
CA LEU A 480 4.45 12.13 -1.38
C LEU A 480 5.81 12.07 -0.66
N LEU A 481 5.80 11.90 0.67
CA LEU A 481 7.01 11.68 1.45
C LEU A 481 7.48 10.22 1.41
N LYS A 482 6.67 9.31 0.83
CA LYS A 482 7.01 7.89 0.67
C LYS A 482 8.12 7.75 -0.39
N GLY A 483 9.36 7.80 0.05
CA GLY A 483 10.56 7.64 -0.77
C GLY A 483 11.79 7.39 0.09
N GLU A 484 12.91 7.03 -0.54
CA GLU A 484 14.14 6.63 0.15
C GLU A 484 14.79 7.75 0.97
N ALA A 485 14.34 9.00 0.83
CA ALA A 485 14.94 10.13 1.53
C ALA A 485 14.39 10.39 2.94
N LEU A 486 13.14 10.02 3.24
CA LEU A 486 12.51 10.40 4.50
C LEU A 486 13.20 9.78 5.72
N MET A 487 13.44 8.46 5.67
CA MET A 487 14.01 7.72 6.81
C MET A 487 15.43 8.18 7.16
N PRO A 488 16.39 8.25 6.21
CA PRO A 488 17.73 8.79 6.48
C PRO A 488 17.70 10.20 7.05
N LEU A 489 16.82 11.07 6.54
CA LEU A 489 16.68 12.44 7.03
C LEU A 489 16.18 12.49 8.47
N LEU A 490 15.15 11.71 8.82
CA LEU A 490 14.63 11.67 10.19
C LEU A 490 15.69 11.16 11.17
N VAL A 491 16.38 10.06 10.84
CA VAL A 491 17.46 9.49 11.66
C VAL A 491 18.59 10.51 11.86
N PHE A 492 19.07 11.13 10.77
CA PHE A 492 20.09 12.17 10.85
C PHE A 492 19.66 13.34 11.75
N GLY A 493 18.41 13.78 11.62
CA GLY A 493 17.86 14.89 12.38
C GLY A 493 17.73 14.59 13.86
N LEU A 494 17.31 13.37 14.22
CA LEU A 494 17.16 12.91 15.60
C LEU A 494 18.51 12.84 16.33
N LEU A 495 19.58 12.50 15.62
CA LEU A 495 20.94 12.35 16.14
C LEU A 495 21.79 13.62 16.05
N HIS A 496 21.28 14.69 15.44
CA HIS A 496 22.00 15.93 15.21
C HIS A 496 22.45 16.63 16.52
N ASP A 497 23.60 17.30 16.54
CA ASP A 497 24.12 17.94 17.77
C ASP A 497 23.31 19.17 18.20
N ASP A 498 22.75 19.90 17.23
CA ASP A 498 21.92 21.05 17.50
C ASP A 498 20.51 20.69 18.00
N ALA A 499 20.17 21.17 19.19
CA ALA A 499 18.91 20.89 19.86
C ALA A 499 17.64 21.39 19.13
N ASN A 500 17.74 22.44 18.31
CA ASN A 500 16.59 22.93 17.54
C ASN A 500 16.36 22.06 16.30
N VAL A 501 17.42 21.63 15.63
CA VAL A 501 17.33 20.69 14.50
C VAL A 501 16.74 19.37 14.98
N ARG A 502 17.28 18.81 16.07
CA ARG A 502 16.69 17.62 16.73
C ARG A 502 15.23 17.83 17.10
N GLY A 503 14.89 18.96 17.74
CA GLY A 503 13.50 19.23 18.13
C GLY A 503 12.54 19.26 16.93
N GLY A 504 12.99 19.75 15.78
CA GLY A 504 12.26 19.68 14.51
C GLY A 504 12.05 18.23 14.07
N ALA A 505 13.12 17.44 14.02
CA ALA A 505 13.09 16.03 13.62
C ALA A 505 12.25 15.16 14.56
N VAL A 506 12.31 15.39 15.87
CA VAL A 506 11.47 14.72 16.89
C VAL A 506 9.99 14.99 16.62
N SER A 507 9.63 16.24 16.30
CA SER A 507 8.24 16.61 16.03
C SER A 507 7.72 16.01 14.71
N ALA A 508 8.57 15.96 13.68
CA ALA A 508 8.26 15.28 12.43
C ALA A 508 8.07 13.77 12.65
N THR A 509 8.99 13.15 13.40
CA THR A 509 8.95 11.73 13.75
C THR A 509 7.72 11.40 14.58
N PHE A 510 7.31 12.29 15.50
CA PHE A 510 6.07 12.13 16.25
C PHE A 510 4.84 12.07 15.32
N ASN A 511 4.77 12.92 14.29
CA ASN A 511 3.65 12.89 13.34
C ASN A 511 3.64 11.59 12.52
N LEU A 512 4.81 11.08 12.11
CA LEU A 512 4.93 9.78 11.47
C LEU A 512 4.48 8.65 12.40
N ALA A 513 4.97 8.64 13.64
CA ALA A 513 4.61 7.67 14.66
C ALA A 513 3.09 7.69 14.96
N LEU A 514 2.46 8.86 14.91
CA LEU A 514 1.02 9.00 15.09
C LEU A 514 0.24 8.35 13.94
N ASP A 515 0.63 8.55 12.69
CA ASP A 515 0.03 7.87 11.53
C ASP A 515 0.24 6.35 11.61
N VAL A 516 1.47 5.92 11.87
CA VAL A 516 1.83 4.50 12.05
C VAL A 516 0.99 3.85 13.16
N SER A 517 0.92 4.47 14.33
CA SER A 517 0.14 3.96 15.47
C SER A 517 -1.35 3.90 15.15
N ARG A 518 -1.90 4.89 14.42
CA ARG A 518 -3.30 4.88 13.99
C ARG A 518 -3.62 3.70 13.08
N ARG A 519 -2.70 3.32 12.19
CA ARG A 519 -2.86 2.13 11.31
C ARG A 519 -2.74 0.81 12.08
N ARG A 520 -1.97 0.79 13.16
CA ARG A 520 -1.82 -0.37 14.06
C ARG A 520 -2.97 -0.56 15.04
N ARG A 521 -3.81 0.46 15.26
CA ARG A 521 -4.90 0.39 16.25
C ARG A 521 -5.82 -0.80 15.99
N GLY A 522 -6.00 -1.60 17.04
CA GLY A 522 -6.78 -2.82 17.02
C GLY A 522 -5.93 -4.09 16.90
N SER A 523 -4.72 -4.06 16.32
CA SER A 523 -3.89 -5.24 16.09
C SER A 523 -3.23 -5.76 17.39
N THR A 524 -4.02 -6.37 18.26
CA THR A 524 -3.60 -6.89 19.58
C THR A 524 -2.94 -8.26 19.50
N PHE A 525 -3.00 -8.92 18.35
CA PHE A 525 -2.34 -10.18 18.07
C PHE A 525 -1.24 -10.02 17.03
N VAL A 526 -0.22 -10.88 17.14
CA VAL A 526 0.92 -10.98 16.24
C VAL A 526 1.14 -12.43 15.82
N ARG A 527 1.79 -12.64 14.68
CA ARG A 527 2.07 -14.00 14.19
C ARG A 527 3.25 -14.62 14.94
N THR A 528 3.18 -15.93 15.15
CA THR A 528 4.25 -16.72 15.80
C THR A 528 5.46 -16.94 14.92
N ASP A 529 5.27 -16.92 13.59
CA ASP A 529 6.34 -17.10 12.60
C ASP A 529 7.21 -15.84 12.42
N GLY A 530 6.94 -14.77 13.17
CA GLY A 530 7.68 -13.51 13.08
C GLY A 530 7.42 -12.73 11.79
N SER A 531 6.56 -13.23 10.89
CA SER A 531 6.15 -12.46 9.72
C SER A 531 5.26 -11.30 10.18
N THR A 532 5.64 -10.08 9.80
CA THR A 532 4.81 -8.91 10.01
C THR A 532 3.51 -9.17 9.26
N ALA A 533 2.39 -9.20 9.98
CA ALA A 533 1.08 -9.35 9.38
C ALA A 533 0.93 -8.36 8.20
N ASP A 534 0.17 -8.72 7.16
CA ASP A 534 -0.20 -7.90 5.99
C ASP A 534 -0.93 -6.58 6.33
N VAL A 535 -0.85 -6.13 7.58
CA VAL A 535 -1.23 -4.79 7.99
C VAL A 535 -0.27 -3.85 7.27
N ASP A 536 -0.81 -2.87 6.57
CA ASP A 536 -0.09 -1.66 6.15
C ASP A 536 0.43 -0.95 7.41
N ALA A 537 1.50 -1.51 8.00
CA ALA A 537 2.06 -1.18 9.29
C ALA A 537 2.81 0.17 9.26
N GLY A 538 2.79 0.84 8.11
CA GLY A 538 3.35 2.15 7.86
C GLY A 538 4.87 2.19 7.67
N LEU A 539 5.63 1.25 8.26
CA LEU A 539 7.09 1.18 8.18
C LEU A 539 7.56 -0.26 7.98
N ARG A 540 8.66 -0.43 7.24
CA ARG A 540 9.38 -1.71 7.20
C ARG A 540 10.13 -1.95 8.50
N THR A 541 10.48 -3.21 8.78
CA THR A 541 11.16 -3.60 10.02
C THR A 541 12.52 -2.92 10.19
N ASP A 542 13.31 -2.78 9.13
CA ASP A 542 14.58 -2.03 9.11
C ASP A 542 14.37 -0.56 9.48
N GLU A 543 13.41 0.09 8.82
CA GLU A 543 13.10 1.51 9.05
C GLU A 543 12.63 1.78 10.48
N GLU A 544 11.77 0.90 11.01
CA GLU A 544 11.26 1.03 12.37
C GLU A 544 12.36 0.84 13.41
N VAL A 545 13.24 -0.13 13.22
CA VAL A 545 14.40 -0.37 14.08
C VAL A 545 15.33 0.84 14.12
N GLU A 546 15.69 1.38 12.95
CA GLU A 546 16.55 2.56 12.85
C GLU A 546 15.93 3.77 13.56
N LEU A 547 14.64 4.01 13.34
CA LEU A 547 13.93 5.16 13.90
C LEU A 547 13.78 5.07 15.42
N VAL A 548 13.45 3.88 15.95
CA VAL A 548 13.32 3.65 17.40
C VAL A 548 14.67 3.83 18.10
N CYS A 549 15.76 3.31 17.52
CA CYS A 549 17.11 3.50 18.05
C CYS A 549 17.51 4.98 18.07
N ALA A 550 17.30 5.69 16.96
CA ALA A 550 17.60 7.11 16.87
C ALA A 550 16.78 7.95 17.85
N LEU A 551 15.49 7.62 18.04
CA LEU A 551 14.63 8.26 19.03
C LEU A 551 15.07 8.00 20.47
N LEU A 552 15.48 6.77 20.79
CA LEU A 552 15.99 6.41 22.11
C LEU A 552 17.22 7.25 22.46
N GLU A 553 18.20 7.31 21.56
CA GLU A 553 19.40 8.14 21.74
C GLU A 553 19.05 9.63 21.82
N SER A 554 18.11 10.10 20.99
CA SER A 554 17.61 11.47 21.04
C SER A 554 16.97 11.80 22.39
N ALA A 555 16.13 10.92 22.93
CA ALA A 555 15.50 11.07 24.25
C ALA A 555 16.54 11.11 25.39
N GLU A 556 17.60 10.30 25.29
CA GLU A 556 18.70 10.30 26.27
C GLU A 556 19.46 11.63 26.28
N LYS A 557 19.75 12.18 25.09
CA LYS A 557 20.47 13.46 24.94
C LYS A 557 19.62 14.68 25.24
N GLU A 558 18.29 14.60 25.16
CA GLU A 558 17.44 15.77 25.23
C GLU A 558 17.29 16.33 26.65
N ALA A 559 17.53 17.63 26.82
CA ALA A 559 17.43 18.33 28.09
C ALA A 559 16.12 19.14 28.20
N ASP A 560 15.55 19.55 27.07
CA ASP A 560 14.29 20.27 27.04
C ASP A 560 13.11 19.34 27.28
N GLU A 561 12.30 19.64 28.29
CA GLU A 561 11.18 18.78 28.72
C GLU A 561 10.12 18.60 27.64
N GLU A 562 9.89 19.61 26.79
CA GLU A 562 8.90 19.52 25.71
C GLU A 562 9.36 18.61 24.58
N LYS A 563 10.62 18.73 24.19
CA LYS A 563 11.24 17.84 23.19
C LYS A 563 11.36 16.43 23.74
N LEU A 564 11.71 16.26 25.01
CA LEU A 564 11.76 14.96 25.67
C LEU A 564 10.38 14.30 25.74
N HIS A 565 9.33 15.07 26.06
CA HIS A 565 7.96 14.59 26.00
C HIS A 565 7.60 14.09 24.60
N ARG A 566 7.87 14.89 23.56
CA ARG A 566 7.58 14.49 22.16
C ARG A 566 8.35 13.25 21.72
N SER A 567 9.63 13.15 22.09
CA SER A 567 10.45 11.97 21.78
C SER A 567 9.91 10.73 22.48
N SER A 568 9.58 10.85 23.77
CA SER A 568 8.98 9.76 24.56
C SER A 568 7.61 9.36 24.02
N ALA A 569 6.81 10.32 23.54
CA ALA A 569 5.52 10.06 22.93
C ALA A 569 5.66 9.34 21.59
N ALA A 570 6.62 9.73 20.76
CA ALA A 570 6.93 9.05 19.50
C ALA A 570 7.41 7.60 19.76
N LEU A 571 8.30 7.40 20.74
CA LEU A 571 8.73 6.06 21.18
C LEU A 571 7.54 5.22 21.64
N ASN A 572 6.64 5.78 22.46
CA ASN A 572 5.46 5.07 22.94
C ASN A 572 4.58 4.57 21.78
N LEU A 573 4.31 5.46 20.81
CA LEU A 573 3.49 5.16 19.63
C LEU A 573 4.10 4.10 18.71
N LEU A 574 5.43 4.11 18.54
CA LEU A 574 6.13 3.14 17.69
C LEU A 574 6.28 1.78 18.40
N LEU A 575 6.61 1.77 19.69
CA LEU A 575 6.81 0.52 20.45
C LEU A 575 5.48 -0.23 20.68
N TYR A 576 4.41 0.50 21.03
CA TYR A 576 3.14 -0.13 21.36
C TYR A 576 2.56 -0.89 20.15
N LEU A 577 2.34 -2.19 20.35
CA LEU A 577 1.87 -3.13 19.31
C LEU A 577 2.71 -3.13 18.02
N SER A 578 4.03 -2.93 18.12
CA SER A 578 4.91 -3.00 16.96
C SER A 578 4.96 -4.42 16.34
N PRO A 579 4.71 -4.57 15.03
CA PRO A 579 4.83 -5.86 14.36
C PRO A 579 6.30 -6.35 14.31
N SER A 580 7.27 -5.43 14.41
CA SER A 580 8.69 -5.73 14.43
C SER A 580 9.20 -6.20 15.80
N TRP A 581 8.35 -6.18 16.84
CA TRP A 581 8.73 -6.51 18.22
C TRP A 581 9.38 -7.89 18.35
N ASN A 582 8.68 -8.92 17.90
CA ASN A 582 9.17 -10.30 18.01
C ASN A 582 10.31 -10.61 17.02
N ALA A 583 10.37 -9.90 15.90
CA ALA A 583 11.36 -10.15 14.86
C ALA A 583 12.73 -9.54 15.18
N SER A 584 12.77 -8.33 15.73
CA SER A 584 14.02 -7.58 15.93
C SER A 584 13.99 -6.58 17.09
N LEU A 585 12.90 -5.82 17.27
CA LEU A 585 12.88 -4.70 18.21
C LEU A 585 13.00 -5.13 19.67
N GLY A 586 12.31 -6.20 20.09
CA GLY A 586 12.32 -6.64 21.49
C GLY A 586 13.71 -7.04 21.97
N SER A 587 14.38 -7.91 21.22
CA SER A 587 15.76 -8.33 21.53
C SER A 587 16.74 -7.15 21.47
N LEU A 588 16.54 -6.20 20.55
CA LEU A 588 17.35 -5.00 20.46
C LEU A 588 17.15 -4.06 21.65
N MET A 589 15.90 -3.87 22.12
CA MET A 589 15.62 -3.05 23.31
C MET A 589 16.28 -3.62 24.58
N ASP A 590 16.33 -4.95 24.69
CA ASP A 590 17.05 -5.65 25.76
C ASP A 590 18.56 -5.41 25.64
N VAL A 591 19.16 -5.59 24.46
CA VAL A 591 20.60 -5.36 24.21
C VAL A 591 21.01 -3.91 24.46
N LEU A 592 20.16 -2.95 24.12
CA LEU A 592 20.42 -1.53 24.33
C LEU A 592 20.18 -1.07 25.76
N GLU A 593 19.69 -1.95 26.64
CA GLU A 593 19.24 -1.63 28.01
C GLU A 593 18.24 -0.46 28.03
N ALA A 594 17.34 -0.42 27.04
CA ALA A 594 16.48 0.74 26.80
C ALA A 594 15.57 1.05 28.01
N GLY A 595 14.99 0.03 28.64
CA GLY A 595 14.16 0.16 29.85
C GLY A 595 14.91 0.84 31.00
N PRO A 596 16.04 0.28 31.48
CA PRO A 596 16.89 0.90 32.50
C PRO A 596 17.33 2.34 32.19
N LYS A 597 17.71 2.63 30.93
CA LYS A 597 18.12 3.99 30.51
C LYS A 597 16.97 5.00 30.61
N LEU A 598 15.78 4.63 30.13
CA LEU A 598 14.58 5.47 30.23
C LEU A 598 14.17 5.73 31.69
N ARG A 599 14.28 4.72 32.57
CA ARG A 599 14.04 4.89 34.01
C ARG A 599 15.05 5.82 34.67
N THR A 600 16.33 5.71 34.29
CA THR A 600 17.39 6.60 34.77
C THR A 600 17.12 8.04 34.36
N LYS A 601 16.70 8.27 33.10
CA LYS A 601 16.28 9.59 32.62
C LYS A 601 15.08 10.13 33.41
N ALA A 602 14.07 9.31 33.65
CA ALA A 602 12.89 9.68 34.45
C ALA A 602 13.26 10.05 35.90
N ALA A 603 14.18 9.31 36.53
CA ALA A 603 14.68 9.60 37.88
C ALA A 603 15.49 10.91 37.94
N GLY A 604 16.23 11.25 36.87
CA GLY A 604 16.95 12.52 36.75
C GLY A 604 16.03 13.74 36.82
N LEU A 605 14.84 13.66 36.20
CA LEU A 605 13.83 14.74 36.24
C LEU A 605 13.30 14.97 37.66
N ALA A 606 13.17 13.92 38.48
CA ALA A 606 12.67 14.03 39.86
C ALA A 606 13.62 14.85 40.77
N LYS A 607 14.91 14.87 40.47
CA LYS A 607 15.92 15.62 41.25
C LYS A 607 15.91 17.12 40.97
N GLN A 608 15.29 17.57 39.88
CA GLN A 608 15.32 18.97 39.43
C GLN A 608 14.14 19.81 39.95
N ALA A 609 13.39 19.34 40.96
CA ALA A 609 12.03 19.75 41.36
C ALA A 609 11.79 21.21 41.83
N ALA A 610 12.62 22.17 41.44
CA ALA A 610 12.33 23.60 41.57
C ALA A 610 11.58 24.11 40.33
N GLY A 611 10.38 24.68 40.51
CA GLY A 611 9.56 25.24 39.45
C GLY A 611 8.12 25.55 39.91
N ASP A 612 7.40 26.35 39.15
CA ASP A 612 5.97 26.63 39.36
C ASP A 612 5.12 25.35 39.15
N VAL A 613 3.87 25.35 39.66
CA VAL A 613 2.93 24.23 39.65
C VAL A 613 2.74 23.62 38.26
N GLU A 614 2.65 24.46 37.22
CA GLU A 614 2.47 24.00 35.84
C GLU A 614 3.72 23.29 35.29
N ALA A 615 4.90 23.81 35.59
CA ALA A 615 6.17 23.18 35.21
C ALA A 615 6.34 21.82 35.90
N ARG A 616 5.92 21.72 37.17
CA ARG A 616 5.93 20.46 37.91
C ARG A 616 4.99 19.43 37.28
N LYS A 617 3.78 19.83 36.91
CA LYS A 617 2.80 18.94 36.25
C LYS A 617 3.31 18.43 34.89
N LYS A 618 3.88 19.31 34.07
CA LYS A 618 4.49 18.93 32.78
C LYS A 618 5.60 17.89 32.99
N ARG A 619 6.47 18.11 33.97
CA ARG A 619 7.57 17.18 34.28
C ARG A 619 7.08 15.83 34.83
N GLU A 620 6.06 15.82 35.66
CA GLU A 620 5.41 14.59 36.15
C GLU A 620 4.81 13.78 35.00
N ASP A 621 4.24 14.45 33.99
CA ASP A 621 3.72 13.80 32.78
C ASP A 621 4.83 13.19 31.92
N VAL A 622 5.92 13.95 31.66
CA VAL A 622 7.11 13.43 30.95
C VAL A 622 7.68 12.21 31.67
N LYS A 623 7.78 12.26 33.00
CA LYS A 623 8.26 11.16 33.83
C LYS A 623 7.37 9.92 33.66
N ALA A 624 6.06 10.07 33.77
CA ALA A 624 5.13 8.96 33.64
C ALA A 624 5.16 8.34 32.22
N LEU A 625 5.36 9.16 31.20
CA LEU A 625 5.51 8.70 29.82
C LEU A 625 6.80 7.91 29.62
N LEU A 626 7.94 8.38 30.15
CA LEU A 626 9.20 7.64 30.14
C LEU A 626 9.10 6.29 30.87
N GLU A 627 8.43 6.26 32.02
CA GLU A 627 8.17 5.00 32.74
C GLU A 627 7.27 4.05 31.95
N THR A 628 6.33 4.59 31.17
CA THR A 628 5.48 3.79 30.28
C THR A 628 6.30 3.19 29.14
N CYS A 629 7.15 4.00 28.49
CA CYS A 629 8.07 3.50 27.45
C CYS A 629 9.03 2.43 28.00
N ALA A 630 9.57 2.62 29.21
CA ALA A 630 10.42 1.61 29.84
C ALA A 630 9.69 0.27 30.03
N LYS A 631 8.41 0.28 30.44
CA LYS A 631 7.59 -0.93 30.55
C LYS A 631 7.32 -1.59 29.19
N LEU A 632 7.16 -0.80 28.12
CA LEU A 632 7.07 -1.35 26.76
C LEU A 632 8.40 -2.03 26.39
N CYS A 633 9.53 -1.36 26.61
CA CYS A 633 10.85 -1.93 26.32
C CYS A 633 11.10 -3.27 27.04
N GLU A 634 10.57 -3.44 28.25
CA GLU A 634 10.75 -4.63 29.09
C GLU A 634 9.67 -5.69 28.86
N ALA A 635 8.76 -5.50 27.89
CA ALA A 635 7.62 -6.40 27.68
C ALA A 635 8.06 -7.74 27.10
N GLN A 636 7.88 -8.79 27.89
CA GLN A 636 8.14 -10.16 27.48
C GLN A 636 6.92 -10.78 26.79
N PRO A 637 7.12 -11.69 25.83
CA PRO A 637 6.02 -12.47 25.27
C PRO A 637 5.27 -13.22 26.38
N PRO A 638 3.93 -13.33 26.27
CA PRO A 638 3.17 -14.12 27.22
C PRO A 638 3.67 -15.57 27.20
N SER A 639 4.01 -16.09 28.39
CA SER A 639 4.43 -17.47 28.64
C SER A 639 3.40 -18.50 28.22
#